data_AF-A0A1G0H7H6-F1
#
_entry.id   AF-A0A1G0H7H6-F1
#
_cell.length_a   1.000
_cell.length_b   1.000
_cell.length_c   1.000
_cell.angle_alpha   90.00
_cell.angle_beta   90.00
_cell.angle_gamma   90.00
#
_symmetry.space_group_name_H-M   'P 1'
#
loop_
_entity.id
_entity.type
_entity.pdbx_description
1 polymer ?
#
loop_
_entity_poly.entity_id
_entity_poly.type
_entity_poly.pdbx_seq_one_letter_code
_entity_poly.pdbx_strand_id
1 'polypeptide(L)'
;MRNLQILAAELLKRKELPIDFFTAINAPIFSDDIALHAAYLHQGILQYPYKNATKKGVTPFPRYYHDIAHASRVAFYIIPWANLYKKWNDITISDEDLKLLQITALYHDSGREGDGEDLWDCDSAEILFYYLSITLKVSDDKAMLFAKVIANKDHTPGKANFYEMTISSAGIVWQKRHSHCEKHIFLQLLQNADAIDIIRARKTFDASYLDFYKYIANKNKIAWHEMTLFISKARSLIALSGDAFCSSWRKSKFYCHEKCYDRILELLRNYQHLSFFVILYHGGKIIDDAQSLILLDDTPFNSDPSSPDYTSEKNMQIAMRDGKLFCRGVGMPSAKRIDHNTRDETNVVKELRKYCRMPNIPSAKGSLNKNGNPNRSISLLCSGAKPYSATGFLMLNPDVGHISDVFLRDGNTGCGKKKGMQSFRLQLNEHNQIMQGRLTSLLKTYKNGGVDDGWGDATCSYAYSEIVAHLGISTIPVEGVYFSSDDHIRFEQVSGIGKVLPMIRILEAHYLLQAYEYMIKQLPLEPCYDKIKKKKLSIYRYSQQDDTIVKVKMWDDDTLLQMWIVLSSVFFEGLKVDKAAFLLLESLETIKTLIIYNKNTFHLHFATKNPFDVKYAIQPLDQYYSFALQERINQIIIRKIQEKVSVFLQHAKNESEETYHLRLHALFSHPEINAKNLTTGFLKIDMVFLCDIFLLQFPMMLKEIEDIQRGVSRFNPMVMNQLAFSELQYQNLIDLAKADSYKEAAQSIQSVVLERKNEKILLKDTFHSWSHFFHTQKSERFLAVARQNYCLGTCAK
;
A
#
# COMPACT_ATOMS: atom_id res chain seq x y z
N MET A 1 1.33 39.62 -39.88
CA MET A 1 1.88 38.24 -39.85
C MET A 1 3.41 38.17 -39.67
N ARG A 2 4.26 38.73 -40.55
CA ARG A 2 5.73 38.60 -40.44
C ARG A 2 6.32 39.05 -39.11
N ASN A 3 5.82 40.15 -38.52
CA ASN A 3 6.26 40.61 -37.19
C ASN A 3 5.84 39.67 -36.05
N LEU A 4 4.66 39.05 -36.12
CA LEU A 4 4.20 38.11 -35.08
C LEU A 4 5.06 36.84 -35.06
N GLN A 5 5.49 36.34 -36.21
CA GLN A 5 6.39 35.19 -36.30
C GLN A 5 7.75 35.46 -35.66
N ILE A 6 8.30 36.67 -35.85
CA ILE A 6 9.56 37.09 -35.21
C ILE A 6 9.40 37.13 -33.69
N LEU A 7 8.36 37.80 -33.19
CA LEU A 7 8.08 37.92 -31.76
C LEU A 7 7.84 36.54 -31.11
N ALA A 8 7.13 35.65 -31.80
CA ALA A 8 6.88 34.30 -31.33
C ALA A 8 8.18 33.48 -31.24
N ALA A 9 9.06 33.58 -32.25
CA ALA A 9 10.38 32.94 -32.22
C ALA A 9 11.28 33.49 -31.11
N GLU A 10 11.21 34.79 -30.82
CA GLU A 10 11.92 35.41 -29.68
C GLU A 10 11.42 34.87 -28.34
N LEU A 11 10.09 34.76 -28.15
CA LEU A 11 9.51 34.16 -26.95
C LEU A 11 10.00 32.71 -26.75
N LEU A 12 9.88 31.87 -27.78
CA LEU A 12 10.32 30.48 -27.73
C LEU A 12 11.82 30.36 -27.45
N LYS A 13 12.64 31.21 -28.08
CA LYS A 13 14.09 31.27 -27.82
C LYS A 13 14.39 31.64 -26.36
N ARG A 14 13.69 32.61 -25.78
CA ARG A 14 13.85 32.98 -24.35
C ARG A 14 13.51 31.83 -23.41
N LYS A 15 12.54 31.00 -23.79
CA LYS A 15 12.06 29.81 -23.07
C LYS A 15 12.86 28.54 -23.35
N GLU A 16 13.86 28.60 -24.24
CA GLU A 16 14.65 27.44 -24.69
C GLU A 16 13.82 26.34 -25.35
N LEU A 17 12.80 26.75 -26.13
CA LEU A 17 11.91 25.89 -26.90
C LEU A 17 12.23 25.95 -28.41
N PRO A 18 11.79 24.97 -29.22
CA PRO A 18 11.98 24.98 -30.66
C PRO A 18 11.40 26.22 -31.32
N ILE A 19 12.23 27.05 -31.95
CA ILE A 19 11.85 28.37 -32.49
C ILE A 19 10.84 28.30 -33.66
N ASP A 20 10.77 27.15 -34.32
CA ASP A 20 9.90 26.86 -35.46
C ASP A 20 8.56 26.23 -35.03
N PHE A 21 8.30 26.09 -33.72
CA PHE A 21 7.10 25.46 -33.19
C PHE A 21 5.78 26.03 -33.73
N PHE A 22 5.67 27.31 -34.09
CA PHE A 22 4.42 27.83 -34.64
C PHE A 22 4.29 27.69 -36.17
N THR A 23 5.38 27.32 -36.85
CA THR A 23 5.50 27.29 -38.31
C THR A 23 5.90 25.92 -38.85
N ALA A 24 5.90 24.88 -38.02
CA ALA A 24 6.27 23.53 -38.44
C ALA A 24 5.33 23.02 -39.53
N ILE A 25 5.89 22.31 -40.51
CA ILE A 25 5.14 21.82 -41.68
C ILE A 25 4.02 20.83 -41.28
N ASN A 26 4.23 20.09 -40.20
CA ASN A 26 3.28 19.08 -39.70
C ASN A 26 2.44 19.59 -38.52
N ALA A 27 2.27 20.91 -38.40
CA ALA A 27 1.45 21.47 -37.33
C ALA A 27 -0.04 21.13 -37.53
N PRO A 28 -0.80 20.86 -36.46
CA PRO A 28 -2.23 20.61 -36.54
C PRO A 28 -2.99 21.79 -37.15
N ILE A 29 -4.09 21.50 -37.83
CA ILE A 29 -5.07 22.51 -38.26
C ILE A 29 -6.25 22.55 -37.28
N PHE A 30 -7.05 23.62 -37.32
CA PHE A 30 -8.14 23.80 -36.34
C PHE A 30 -9.18 22.68 -36.35
N SER A 31 -9.41 22.01 -37.48
CA SER A 31 -10.37 20.90 -37.59
C SER A 31 -9.88 19.59 -36.95
N ASP A 32 -8.60 19.47 -36.64
CA ASP A 32 -8.02 18.23 -36.10
C ASP A 32 -8.51 17.90 -34.68
N ASP A 33 -8.48 16.62 -34.31
CA ASP A 33 -8.89 16.21 -32.97
C ASP A 33 -7.98 16.78 -31.87
N ILE A 34 -8.54 16.97 -30.67
CA ILE A 34 -7.79 17.46 -29.49
C ILE A 34 -6.54 16.62 -29.19
N ALA A 35 -6.56 15.32 -29.51
CA ALA A 35 -5.40 14.45 -29.37
C ALA A 35 -4.20 14.89 -30.20
N LEU A 36 -4.41 15.40 -31.43
CA LEU A 36 -3.32 15.91 -32.28
C LEU A 36 -2.75 17.21 -31.73
N HIS A 37 -3.61 18.11 -31.22
CA HIS A 37 -3.17 19.32 -30.53
C HIS A 37 -2.35 19.00 -29.26
N ALA A 38 -2.78 17.99 -28.48
CA ALA A 38 -2.08 17.53 -27.28
C ALA A 38 -0.72 16.91 -27.60
N ALA A 39 -0.65 16.06 -28.63
CA ALA A 39 0.59 15.48 -29.14
C ALA A 39 1.58 16.57 -29.57
N TYR A 40 1.09 17.56 -30.34
CA TYR A 40 1.90 18.67 -30.82
C TYR A 40 2.48 19.51 -29.67
N LEU A 41 1.64 19.87 -28.68
CA LEU A 41 2.08 20.59 -27.49
C LEU A 41 3.14 19.80 -26.70
N HIS A 42 2.97 18.48 -26.56
CA HIS A 42 3.93 17.65 -25.86
C HIS A 42 5.29 17.64 -26.56
N GLN A 43 5.31 17.40 -27.88
CA GLN A 43 6.52 17.35 -28.69
C GLN A 43 7.22 18.71 -28.80
N GLY A 44 6.48 19.81 -28.75
CA GLY A 44 7.05 21.16 -28.87
C GLY A 44 7.44 21.83 -27.55
N ILE A 45 6.74 21.52 -26.45
CA ILE A 45 6.86 22.29 -25.21
C ILE A 45 7.02 21.39 -23.99
N LEU A 46 6.07 20.49 -23.71
CA LEU A 46 6.01 19.80 -22.41
C LEU A 46 7.06 18.69 -22.24
N GLN A 47 7.66 18.20 -23.34
CA GLN A 47 8.79 17.27 -23.27
C GLN A 47 10.13 17.95 -22.98
N TYR A 48 10.20 19.28 -23.05
CA TYR A 48 11.42 20.03 -22.73
C TYR A 48 11.45 20.39 -21.24
N PRO A 49 12.61 20.27 -20.57
CA PRO A 49 12.76 20.64 -19.17
C PRO A 49 12.55 22.15 -18.98
N TYR A 50 12.24 22.55 -17.76
CA TYR A 50 12.25 23.97 -17.42
C TYR A 50 13.67 24.55 -17.59
N LYS A 51 13.74 25.78 -18.10
CA LYS A 51 14.99 26.54 -18.29
C LYS A 51 15.89 26.55 -17.04
N ASN A 52 15.30 26.71 -15.86
CA ASN A 52 16.01 26.79 -14.59
C ASN A 52 15.94 25.50 -13.76
N ALA A 53 15.65 24.35 -14.39
CA ALA A 53 15.58 23.08 -13.67
C ALA A 53 16.90 22.78 -12.97
N THR A 54 16.96 22.97 -11.65
CA THR A 54 18.15 22.62 -10.87
C THR A 54 18.41 21.12 -11.01
N LYS A 55 19.65 20.70 -11.28
CA LYS A 55 20.06 19.28 -11.39
C LYS A 55 19.84 18.45 -10.11
N LYS A 56 19.25 19.02 -9.05
CA LYS A 56 19.06 18.36 -7.76
C LYS A 56 17.69 17.68 -7.72
N GLY A 57 17.72 16.37 -7.99
CA GLY A 57 16.57 15.48 -7.91
C GLY A 57 16.14 15.05 -9.31
N VAL A 58 16.68 13.92 -9.79
CA VAL A 58 16.36 13.34 -11.09
C VAL A 58 14.90 12.85 -11.06
N THR A 59 13.93 13.74 -11.27
CA THR A 59 12.60 13.30 -11.68
C THR A 59 12.74 12.74 -13.09
N PRO A 60 12.19 11.55 -13.40
CA PRO A 60 12.33 10.94 -14.72
C PRO A 60 11.64 11.71 -15.85
N PHE A 61 10.91 12.79 -15.52
CA PHE A 61 10.15 13.61 -16.45
C PHE A 61 10.55 15.09 -16.33
N PRO A 62 10.64 15.82 -17.45
CA PRO A 62 11.08 17.22 -17.49
C PRO A 62 10.19 18.21 -16.72
N ARG A 63 8.88 17.95 -16.66
CA ARG A 63 7.87 18.80 -16.01
C ARG A 63 6.92 17.98 -15.13
N TYR A 64 7.44 17.39 -14.05
CA TYR A 64 6.75 16.32 -13.32
C TYR A 64 5.31 16.68 -12.89
N TYR A 65 5.04 17.90 -12.42
CA TYR A 65 3.70 18.28 -11.96
C TYR A 65 2.79 18.83 -13.06
N HIS A 66 3.38 19.47 -14.08
CA HIS A 66 2.66 20.18 -15.16
C HIS A 66 3.06 19.61 -16.53
N ASP A 67 2.87 18.30 -16.72
CA ASP A 67 3.16 17.59 -17.96
C ASP A 67 1.91 17.40 -18.84
N ILE A 68 2.07 16.62 -19.92
CA ILE A 68 0.98 16.33 -20.85
C ILE A 68 -0.18 15.56 -20.20
N ALA A 69 0.06 14.77 -19.15
CA ALA A 69 -1.00 14.05 -18.45
C ALA A 69 -1.95 15.02 -17.74
N HIS A 70 -1.38 16.00 -17.03
CA HIS A 70 -2.15 17.09 -16.44
C HIS A 70 -2.92 17.88 -17.51
N ALA A 71 -2.20 18.43 -18.50
CA ALA A 71 -2.81 19.25 -19.55
C ALA A 71 -3.95 18.52 -20.29
N SER A 72 -3.76 17.24 -20.60
CA SER A 72 -4.77 16.42 -21.27
C SER A 72 -6.02 16.20 -20.41
N ARG A 73 -5.86 15.99 -19.09
CA ARG A 73 -7.02 15.86 -18.19
C ARG A 73 -7.76 17.18 -18.02
N VAL A 74 -7.07 18.31 -17.88
CA VAL A 74 -7.70 19.63 -17.83
C VAL A 74 -8.51 19.89 -19.11
N ALA A 75 -7.93 19.64 -20.28
CA ALA A 75 -8.63 19.76 -21.57
C ALA A 75 -9.83 18.81 -21.70
N PHE A 76 -9.73 17.60 -21.15
CA PHE A 76 -10.84 16.67 -21.07
C PHE A 76 -11.97 17.21 -20.16
N TYR A 77 -11.64 17.71 -18.97
CA TYR A 77 -12.62 18.17 -17.98
C TYR A 77 -13.45 19.38 -18.44
N ILE A 78 -12.99 20.16 -19.43
CA ILE A 78 -13.75 21.29 -19.98
C ILE A 78 -15.17 20.88 -20.39
N ILE A 79 -15.33 19.76 -21.11
CA ILE A 79 -16.63 19.36 -21.64
C ILE A 79 -17.56 18.85 -20.53
N PRO A 80 -17.14 17.93 -19.63
CA PRO A 80 -17.96 17.55 -18.51
C PRO A 80 -18.37 18.72 -17.62
N TRP A 81 -17.49 19.69 -17.38
CA TRP A 81 -17.87 20.91 -16.66
C TRP A 81 -18.88 21.75 -17.44
N ALA A 82 -18.67 21.96 -18.74
CA ALA A 82 -19.60 22.74 -19.57
C ALA A 82 -21.00 22.14 -19.56
N ASN A 83 -21.13 20.81 -19.67
CA ASN A 83 -22.43 20.14 -19.59
C ASN A 83 -23.06 20.18 -18.19
N LEU A 84 -22.24 20.15 -17.12
CA LEU A 84 -22.74 20.36 -15.77
C LEU A 84 -23.23 21.81 -15.56
N TYR A 85 -22.52 22.81 -16.09
CA TYR A 85 -22.98 24.20 -16.09
C TYR A 85 -24.23 24.38 -16.97
N LYS A 86 -24.34 23.70 -18.12
CA LYS A 86 -25.54 23.73 -18.97
C LYS A 86 -26.76 23.24 -18.18
N LYS A 87 -26.62 22.13 -17.47
CA LYS A 87 -27.67 21.58 -16.60
C LYS A 87 -28.17 22.56 -15.53
N TRP A 88 -27.28 23.31 -14.89
CA TRP A 88 -27.62 24.10 -13.69
C TRP A 88 -27.72 25.62 -13.90
N ASN A 89 -27.14 26.16 -14.97
CA ASN A 89 -27.08 27.59 -15.25
C ASN A 89 -27.37 27.92 -16.73
N ASP A 90 -27.79 26.92 -17.53
CA ASP A 90 -28.21 27.05 -18.92
C ASP A 90 -27.25 27.87 -19.82
N ILE A 91 -25.95 27.60 -19.69
CA ILE A 91 -24.94 28.30 -20.47
C ILE A 91 -25.07 28.00 -21.97
N THR A 92 -24.59 28.91 -22.81
CA THR A 92 -24.50 28.71 -24.27
C THR A 92 -23.06 28.88 -24.70
N ILE A 93 -22.50 27.84 -25.31
CA ILE A 93 -21.13 27.83 -25.86
C ILE A 93 -21.21 27.16 -27.23
N SER A 94 -20.62 27.78 -28.25
CA SER A 94 -20.55 27.18 -29.59
C SER A 94 -19.55 26.01 -29.62
N ASP A 95 -19.74 25.05 -30.53
CA ASP A 95 -18.78 23.94 -30.72
C ASP A 95 -17.36 24.45 -31.00
N GLU A 96 -17.26 25.56 -31.74
CA GLU A 96 -15.98 26.21 -32.03
C GLU A 96 -15.33 26.76 -30.76
N ASP A 97 -16.08 27.48 -29.92
CA ASP A 97 -15.57 28.04 -28.66
C ASP A 97 -15.23 26.96 -27.64
N LEU A 98 -16.00 25.86 -27.62
CA LEU A 98 -15.72 24.72 -26.77
C LEU A 98 -14.39 24.08 -27.16
N LYS A 99 -14.16 23.87 -28.46
CA LYS A 99 -12.88 23.33 -28.97
C LYS A 99 -11.70 24.27 -28.67
N LEU A 100 -11.89 25.58 -28.88
CA LEU A 100 -10.89 26.59 -28.53
C LEU A 100 -10.60 26.58 -27.03
N LEU A 101 -11.60 26.37 -26.17
CA LEU A 101 -11.41 26.27 -24.73
C LEU A 101 -10.65 25.00 -24.33
N GLN A 102 -10.86 23.87 -25.01
CA GLN A 102 -10.06 22.66 -24.79
C GLN A 102 -8.60 22.86 -25.21
N ILE A 103 -8.35 23.52 -26.35
CA ILE A 103 -7.00 23.90 -26.77
C ILE A 103 -6.39 24.87 -25.74
N THR A 104 -7.17 25.85 -25.26
CA THR A 104 -6.75 26.78 -24.20
C THR A 104 -6.31 26.03 -22.94
N ALA A 105 -7.09 25.03 -22.52
CA ALA A 105 -6.78 24.16 -21.40
C ALA A 105 -5.50 23.33 -21.60
N LEU A 106 -5.17 22.90 -22.82
CA LEU A 106 -3.89 22.24 -23.08
C LEU A 106 -2.72 23.20 -22.80
N TYR A 107 -2.84 24.47 -23.19
CA TYR A 107 -1.75 25.44 -23.15
C TYR A 107 -1.64 26.24 -21.84
N HIS A 108 -2.57 26.08 -20.89
CA HIS A 108 -2.64 26.93 -19.70
C HIS A 108 -1.34 26.98 -18.86
N ASP A 109 -0.56 25.90 -18.85
CA ASP A 109 0.73 25.79 -18.16
C ASP A 109 1.96 25.76 -19.10
N SER A 110 1.78 26.06 -20.39
CA SER A 110 2.84 25.93 -21.39
C SER A 110 4.03 26.86 -21.16
N GLY A 111 3.81 28.04 -20.56
CA GLY A 111 4.80 29.07 -20.31
C GLY A 111 5.65 28.88 -19.05
N ARG A 112 5.36 27.86 -18.22
CA ARG A 112 6.05 27.65 -16.94
C ARG A 112 7.55 27.44 -17.11
N GLU A 113 8.32 28.00 -16.16
CA GLU A 113 9.77 27.82 -16.03
C GLU A 113 10.19 27.15 -14.72
N GLY A 114 9.23 26.62 -13.97
CA GLY A 114 9.44 25.92 -12.71
C GLY A 114 8.13 25.43 -12.10
N ASP A 115 8.27 24.64 -11.04
CA ASP A 115 7.17 24.19 -10.19
C ASP A 115 7.20 24.97 -8.86
N GLY A 116 6.04 25.28 -8.27
CA GLY A 116 5.92 25.82 -6.91
C GLY A 116 5.22 27.17 -6.80
N GLU A 117 5.41 28.05 -7.78
CA GLU A 117 4.71 29.34 -7.89
C GLU A 117 3.95 29.43 -9.22
N ASP A 118 2.88 30.23 -9.25
CA ASP A 118 2.08 30.47 -10.45
C ASP A 118 2.37 31.88 -10.99
N LEU A 119 3.46 32.00 -11.74
CA LEU A 119 3.99 33.29 -12.23
C LEU A 119 3.88 33.47 -13.74
N TRP A 120 3.59 32.40 -14.48
CA TRP A 120 3.77 32.34 -15.93
C TRP A 120 2.47 32.27 -16.73
N ASP A 121 1.33 32.57 -16.12
CA ASP A 121 0.03 32.57 -16.82
C ASP A 121 0.02 33.49 -18.06
N CYS A 122 0.64 34.67 -17.96
CA CYS A 122 0.76 35.60 -19.09
C CYS A 122 1.64 35.02 -20.22
N ASP A 123 2.72 34.31 -19.89
CA ASP A 123 3.57 33.67 -20.89
C ASP A 123 2.84 32.49 -21.56
N SER A 124 2.12 31.68 -20.79
CA SER A 124 1.25 30.62 -21.32
C SER A 124 0.17 31.18 -22.25
N ALA A 125 -0.42 32.32 -21.87
CA ALA A 125 -1.40 33.03 -22.68
C ALA A 125 -0.79 33.56 -24.00
N GLU A 126 0.44 34.09 -23.98
CA GLU A 126 1.15 34.50 -25.19
C GLU A 126 1.44 33.32 -26.13
N ILE A 127 1.91 32.19 -25.58
CA ILE A 127 2.14 30.96 -26.36
C ILE A 127 0.84 30.51 -27.02
N LEU A 128 -0.27 30.47 -26.28
CA LEU A 128 -1.58 30.13 -26.84
C LEU A 128 -1.98 31.12 -27.94
N PHE A 129 -1.84 32.42 -27.72
CA PHE A 129 -2.17 33.43 -28.73
C PHE A 129 -1.43 33.17 -30.04
N TYR A 130 -0.12 32.95 -29.98
CA TYR A 130 0.67 32.65 -31.18
C TYR A 130 0.24 31.34 -31.84
N TYR A 131 -0.07 30.30 -31.06
CA TYR A 131 -0.60 29.05 -31.62
C TYR A 131 -1.92 29.26 -32.36
N LEU A 132 -2.87 29.96 -31.76
CA LEU A 132 -4.18 30.23 -32.36
C LEU A 132 -4.07 31.09 -33.62
N SER A 133 -3.34 32.22 -33.56
CA SER A 133 -3.24 33.17 -34.69
C SER A 133 -2.31 32.69 -35.81
N ILE A 134 -1.13 32.15 -35.48
CA ILE A 134 -0.11 31.79 -36.47
C ILE A 134 -0.35 30.39 -37.02
N THR A 135 -0.58 29.41 -36.15
CA THR A 135 -0.69 28.00 -36.53
C THR A 135 -2.11 27.67 -37.00
N LEU A 136 -3.12 27.96 -36.16
CA LEU A 136 -4.51 27.58 -36.43
C LEU A 136 -5.29 28.60 -37.27
N LYS A 137 -4.72 29.79 -37.52
CA LYS A 137 -5.33 30.88 -38.30
C LYS A 137 -6.67 31.38 -37.74
N VAL A 138 -6.84 31.30 -36.42
CA VAL A 138 -7.95 31.92 -35.69
C VAL A 138 -7.78 33.45 -35.72
N SER A 139 -8.88 34.21 -35.76
CA SER A 139 -8.82 35.67 -35.76
C SER A 139 -8.15 36.21 -34.50
N ASP A 140 -7.43 37.32 -34.62
CA ASP A 140 -6.66 37.90 -33.50
C ASP A 140 -7.57 38.25 -32.31
N ASP A 141 -8.78 38.78 -32.55
CA ASP A 141 -9.75 39.08 -31.47
C ASP A 141 -10.14 37.83 -30.68
N LYS A 142 -10.38 36.72 -31.38
CA LYS A 142 -10.77 35.45 -30.77
C LYS A 142 -9.58 34.78 -30.08
N ALA A 143 -8.40 34.82 -30.69
CA ALA A 143 -7.16 34.36 -30.07
C ALA A 143 -6.84 35.15 -28.78
N MET A 144 -7.03 36.48 -28.79
CA MET A 144 -6.86 37.34 -27.61
C MET A 144 -7.87 36.99 -26.51
N LEU A 145 -9.13 36.73 -26.85
CA LEU A 145 -10.15 36.33 -25.88
C LEU A 145 -9.71 35.08 -25.12
N PHE A 146 -9.28 34.03 -25.83
CA PHE A 146 -8.85 32.77 -25.21
C PHE A 146 -7.50 32.86 -24.50
N ALA A 147 -6.56 33.68 -24.99
CA ALA A 147 -5.33 33.99 -24.26
C ALA A 147 -5.63 34.65 -22.91
N LYS A 148 -6.55 35.61 -22.86
CA LYS A 148 -7.00 36.23 -21.60
C LYS A 148 -7.67 35.23 -20.66
N VAL A 149 -8.23 34.12 -21.17
CA VAL A 149 -8.81 33.07 -20.32
C VAL A 149 -7.73 32.42 -19.44
N ILE A 150 -6.55 32.12 -19.99
CA ILE A 150 -5.41 31.60 -19.21
C ILE A 150 -4.97 32.65 -18.18
N ALA A 151 -4.65 33.86 -18.64
CA ALA A 151 -4.09 34.92 -17.80
C ALA A 151 -4.96 35.33 -16.61
N ASN A 152 -6.26 35.01 -16.65
CA ASN A 152 -7.24 35.43 -15.66
C ASN A 152 -8.00 34.26 -15.01
N LYS A 153 -7.60 33.00 -15.21
CA LYS A 153 -8.33 31.84 -14.67
C LYS A 153 -8.49 31.92 -13.14
N ASP A 154 -7.55 32.51 -12.42
CA ASP A 154 -7.59 32.68 -10.95
C ASP A 154 -8.02 34.08 -10.47
N HIS A 155 -8.55 34.89 -11.38
CA HIS A 155 -9.14 36.17 -11.03
C HIS A 155 -10.27 36.00 -10.00
N THR A 156 -10.30 36.89 -9.01
CA THR A 156 -11.41 37.05 -8.06
C THR A 156 -12.04 38.43 -8.26
N PRO A 157 -13.36 38.54 -8.49
CA PRO A 157 -14.03 39.82 -8.64
C PRO A 157 -13.74 40.78 -7.48
N GLY A 158 -13.43 42.04 -7.82
CA GLY A 158 -13.09 43.08 -6.84
C GLY A 158 -11.63 43.10 -6.38
N LYS A 159 -10.76 42.19 -6.88
CA LYS A 159 -9.31 42.22 -6.63
C LYS A 159 -8.54 42.80 -7.82
N ALA A 160 -7.35 43.36 -7.54
CA ALA A 160 -6.44 43.97 -8.52
C ALA A 160 -5.60 42.93 -9.29
N ASN A 161 -6.21 41.85 -9.76
CA ASN A 161 -5.51 40.73 -10.38
C ASN A 161 -6.05 40.34 -11.76
N PHE A 162 -6.68 41.28 -12.48
CA PHE A 162 -7.14 41.05 -13.84
C PHE A 162 -6.14 41.61 -14.86
N TYR A 163 -5.78 40.85 -15.88
CA TYR A 163 -4.82 41.20 -16.92
C TYR A 163 -5.51 41.46 -18.25
N GLU A 164 -5.27 42.65 -18.80
CA GLU A 164 -5.64 43.02 -20.17
C GLU A 164 -4.45 42.83 -21.11
N MET A 165 -4.74 42.30 -22.29
CA MET A 165 -3.76 42.08 -23.36
C MET A 165 -3.91 43.14 -24.45
N THR A 166 -2.81 43.77 -24.85
CA THR A 166 -2.75 44.61 -26.05
C THR A 166 -1.62 44.16 -26.97
N ILE A 167 -1.86 44.24 -28.28
CA ILE A 167 -0.86 43.91 -29.30
C ILE A 167 -0.29 45.20 -29.84
N SER A 168 1.04 45.34 -29.79
CA SER A 168 1.76 46.48 -30.35
C SER A 168 2.83 46.02 -31.35
N SER A 169 3.44 46.96 -32.06
CA SER A 169 4.58 46.67 -32.93
C SER A 169 5.80 46.11 -32.17
N ALA A 170 5.90 46.37 -30.86
CA ALA A 170 6.99 45.93 -30.00
C ALA A 170 6.72 44.57 -29.31
N GLY A 171 5.50 44.02 -29.43
CA GLY A 171 5.11 42.79 -28.75
C GLY A 171 3.75 42.86 -28.08
N ILE A 172 3.44 41.79 -27.35
CA ILE A 172 2.27 41.69 -26.48
C ILE A 172 2.59 42.41 -25.17
N VAL A 173 1.65 43.23 -24.69
CA VAL A 173 1.77 43.94 -23.41
C VAL A 173 0.60 43.54 -22.52
N TRP A 174 0.92 43.08 -21.31
CA TRP A 174 -0.05 42.76 -20.27
C TRP A 174 -0.17 43.91 -19.27
N GLN A 175 -1.39 44.39 -19.05
CA GLN A 175 -1.70 45.45 -18.10
C GLN A 175 -2.62 44.93 -17.00
N LYS A 176 -2.17 45.03 -15.73
CA LYS A 176 -3.02 44.75 -14.57
C LYS A 176 -4.09 45.84 -14.42
N ARG A 177 -5.32 45.42 -14.20
CA ARG A 177 -6.48 46.28 -13.93
C ARG A 177 -7.28 45.74 -12.76
N HIS A 178 -8.02 46.64 -12.12
CA HIS A 178 -9.10 46.25 -11.24
C HIS A 178 -10.29 45.83 -12.10
N SER A 179 -10.72 44.58 -11.97
CA SER A 179 -11.98 44.13 -12.55
C SER A 179 -13.01 43.93 -11.45
N HIS A 180 -14.14 44.62 -11.60
CA HIS A 180 -15.35 44.41 -10.80
C HIS A 180 -16.33 43.49 -11.52
N CYS A 181 -16.00 43.06 -12.74
CA CYS A 181 -16.87 42.26 -13.56
C CYS A 181 -16.98 40.84 -13.02
N GLU A 182 -18.16 40.24 -13.21
CA GLU A 182 -18.36 38.83 -12.94
C GLU A 182 -17.45 37.98 -13.83
N LYS A 183 -17.05 36.83 -13.30
CA LYS A 183 -16.12 35.93 -13.98
C LYS A 183 -16.82 35.26 -15.16
N HIS A 184 -16.34 35.51 -16.37
CA HIS A 184 -16.87 34.91 -17.60
C HIS A 184 -16.87 33.37 -17.55
N ILE A 185 -17.83 32.72 -18.22
CA ILE A 185 -17.98 31.25 -18.17
C ILE A 185 -16.71 30.49 -18.57
N PHE A 186 -15.98 30.97 -19.59
CA PHE A 186 -14.71 30.35 -20.02
C PHE A 186 -13.65 30.34 -18.90
N LEU A 187 -13.58 31.41 -18.11
CA LEU A 187 -12.68 31.50 -16.95
C LEU A 187 -13.09 30.50 -15.86
N GLN A 188 -14.40 30.38 -15.60
CA GLN A 188 -14.91 29.43 -14.61
C GLN A 188 -14.64 27.98 -15.05
N LEU A 189 -14.86 27.65 -16.33
CA LEU A 189 -14.63 26.31 -16.85
C LEU A 189 -13.15 25.92 -16.79
N LEU A 190 -12.24 26.78 -17.24
CA LEU A 190 -10.80 26.53 -17.15
C LEU A 190 -10.36 26.41 -15.69
N GLN A 191 -10.82 27.29 -14.81
CA GLN A 191 -10.48 27.26 -13.40
C GLN A 191 -10.96 25.97 -12.72
N ASN A 192 -12.19 25.54 -12.95
CA ASN A 192 -12.70 24.29 -12.39
C ASN A 192 -11.92 23.07 -12.92
N ALA A 193 -11.57 23.06 -14.21
CA ALA A 193 -10.83 21.98 -14.84
C ALA A 193 -9.39 21.84 -14.34
N ASP A 194 -8.69 22.97 -14.14
CA ASP A 194 -7.34 22.99 -13.57
C ASP A 194 -7.38 22.64 -12.07
N ALA A 195 -8.24 23.32 -11.31
CA ALA A 195 -8.35 23.14 -9.87
C ALA A 195 -8.74 21.72 -9.48
N ILE A 196 -9.61 21.03 -10.23
CA ILE A 196 -9.98 19.65 -9.88
C ILE A 196 -8.80 18.67 -10.01
N ASP A 197 -7.88 18.93 -10.94
CA ASP A 197 -6.75 18.02 -11.20
C ASP A 197 -5.68 18.10 -10.10
N ILE A 198 -5.73 19.12 -9.21
CA ILE A 198 -4.86 19.26 -8.03
C ILE A 198 -4.92 18.04 -7.11
N ILE A 199 -5.99 17.23 -7.17
CA ILE A 199 -6.11 15.94 -6.45
C ILE A 199 -4.87 15.05 -6.65
N ARG A 200 -4.20 15.12 -7.80
CA ARG A 200 -2.97 14.36 -8.11
C ARG A 200 -1.74 14.81 -7.29
N ALA A 201 -1.73 16.08 -6.91
CA ALA A 201 -0.55 16.78 -6.39
C ALA A 201 -0.66 17.15 -4.90
N ARG A 202 -1.82 16.93 -4.28
CA ARG A 202 -2.08 17.22 -2.87
C ARG A 202 -2.66 16.00 -2.17
N LYS A 203 -2.42 15.92 -0.86
CA LYS A 203 -3.04 14.91 0.01
C LYS A 203 -4.56 14.99 0.00
N THR A 204 -5.07 16.22 -0.04
CA THR A 204 -6.49 16.54 0.08
C THR A 204 -6.87 17.62 -0.91
N PHE A 205 -8.15 17.62 -1.25
CA PHE A 205 -8.77 18.60 -2.11
C PHE A 205 -9.86 19.34 -1.33
N ASP A 206 -10.08 20.61 -1.66
CA ASP A 206 -11.17 21.40 -1.11
C ASP A 206 -12.03 21.93 -2.25
N ALA A 207 -13.27 21.44 -2.32
CA ALA A 207 -14.25 21.86 -3.31
C ALA A 207 -14.55 23.37 -3.25
N SER A 208 -14.24 24.08 -2.15
CA SER A 208 -14.44 25.52 -2.05
C SER A 208 -13.63 26.33 -3.05
N TYR A 209 -12.55 25.76 -3.60
CA TYR A 209 -11.77 26.37 -4.68
C TYR A 209 -12.48 26.33 -6.04
N LEU A 210 -13.43 25.41 -6.26
CA LEU A 210 -14.17 25.30 -7.52
C LEU A 210 -15.15 26.45 -7.67
N ASP A 211 -15.13 27.14 -8.80
CA ASP A 211 -16.15 28.13 -9.14
C ASP A 211 -17.56 27.52 -9.19
N PHE A 212 -17.70 26.27 -9.63
CA PHE A 212 -19.00 25.59 -9.62
C PHE A 212 -19.57 25.48 -8.19
N TYR A 213 -18.71 25.22 -7.20
CA TYR A 213 -19.12 25.25 -5.79
C TYR A 213 -19.53 26.65 -5.34
N LYS A 214 -18.69 27.67 -5.62
CA LYS A 214 -18.90 29.06 -5.18
C LYS A 214 -20.23 29.63 -5.70
N TYR A 215 -20.56 29.35 -6.95
CA TYR A 215 -21.69 29.97 -7.63
C TYR A 215 -22.96 29.13 -7.59
N ILE A 216 -22.86 27.80 -7.66
CA ILE A 216 -24.00 26.88 -7.85
C ILE A 216 -24.14 25.87 -6.70
N ALA A 217 -23.16 24.99 -6.50
CA ALA A 217 -23.30 23.81 -5.65
C ALA A 217 -23.46 24.13 -4.16
N ASN A 218 -22.90 25.23 -3.65
CA ASN A 218 -23.12 25.63 -2.25
C ASN A 218 -24.57 26.04 -1.93
N LYS A 219 -25.39 26.36 -2.94
CA LYS A 219 -26.80 26.77 -2.81
C LYS A 219 -27.79 25.67 -3.19
N ASN A 220 -27.35 24.65 -3.93
CA ASN A 220 -28.22 23.58 -4.42
C ASN A 220 -27.67 22.20 -4.03
N LYS A 221 -28.45 21.45 -3.24
CA LYS A 221 -28.05 20.13 -2.70
C LYS A 221 -27.83 19.08 -3.80
N ILE A 222 -28.62 19.10 -4.86
CA ILE A 222 -28.48 18.12 -5.96
C ILE A 222 -27.23 18.46 -6.78
N ALA A 223 -27.04 19.74 -7.14
CA ALA A 223 -25.82 20.20 -7.81
C ALA A 223 -24.56 19.91 -6.98
N TRP A 224 -24.65 20.07 -5.65
CA TRP A 224 -23.58 19.66 -4.74
C TRP A 224 -23.27 18.17 -4.86
N HIS A 225 -24.29 17.31 -4.84
CA HIS A 225 -24.08 15.87 -4.98
C HIS A 225 -23.45 15.50 -6.33
N GLU A 226 -23.89 16.09 -7.44
CA GLU A 226 -23.30 15.87 -8.77
C GLU A 226 -21.84 16.35 -8.84
N MET A 227 -21.53 17.51 -8.24
CA MET A 227 -20.16 17.98 -8.11
C MET A 227 -19.30 17.03 -7.27
N THR A 228 -19.83 16.50 -6.15
CA THR A 228 -19.08 15.54 -5.32
C THR A 228 -18.83 14.22 -6.07
N LEU A 229 -19.77 13.81 -6.93
CA LEU A 229 -19.57 12.67 -7.82
C LEU A 229 -18.49 12.98 -8.87
N PHE A 230 -18.48 14.19 -9.44
CA PHE A 230 -17.41 14.64 -10.34
C PHE A 230 -16.04 14.55 -9.66
N ILE A 231 -15.90 15.07 -8.44
CA ILE A 231 -14.65 14.99 -7.65
C ILE A 231 -14.20 13.54 -7.46
N SER A 232 -15.15 12.67 -7.10
CA SER A 232 -14.94 11.24 -6.95
C SER A 232 -14.39 10.60 -8.23
N LYS A 233 -15.03 10.88 -9.38
CA LYS A 233 -14.62 10.30 -10.67
C LYS A 233 -13.32 10.89 -11.22
N ALA A 234 -13.02 12.16 -10.94
CA ALA A 234 -11.72 12.74 -11.25
C ALA A 234 -10.59 12.03 -10.48
N ARG A 235 -10.81 11.71 -9.20
CA ARG A 235 -9.86 10.92 -8.39
C ARG A 235 -9.64 9.52 -8.99
N SER A 236 -10.69 8.85 -9.45
CA SER A 236 -10.57 7.55 -10.12
C SER A 236 -9.81 7.64 -11.44
N LEU A 237 -10.10 8.66 -12.27
CA LEU A 237 -9.39 8.88 -13.54
C LEU A 237 -7.89 9.13 -13.33
N ILE A 238 -7.53 9.94 -12.32
CA ILE A 238 -6.14 10.21 -11.92
C ILE A 238 -5.45 8.91 -11.46
N ALA A 239 -6.14 8.09 -10.65
CA ALA A 239 -5.60 6.82 -10.17
C ALA A 239 -5.37 5.82 -11.30
N LEU A 240 -6.33 5.66 -12.21
CA LEU A 240 -6.21 4.80 -13.40
C LEU A 240 -5.14 5.28 -14.39
N SER A 241 -4.85 6.59 -14.38
CA SER A 241 -3.73 7.18 -15.13
C SER A 241 -2.37 6.91 -14.47
N GLY A 242 -2.35 6.31 -13.27
CA GLY A 242 -1.14 6.11 -12.49
C GLY A 242 -0.51 7.43 -12.03
N ASP A 243 -1.34 8.44 -11.75
CA ASP A 243 -0.94 9.79 -11.37
C ASP A 243 -1.48 10.18 -9.98
N ALA A 244 -1.90 9.20 -9.17
CA ALA A 244 -2.42 9.47 -7.83
C ALA A 244 -1.33 9.99 -6.87
N PHE A 245 -1.69 10.93 -6.00
CA PHE A 245 -0.83 11.42 -4.92
C PHE A 245 -0.34 10.25 -4.03
N CYS A 246 0.92 10.28 -3.57
CA CYS A 246 1.62 9.18 -2.85
C CYS A 246 1.89 7.88 -3.63
N SER A 247 1.42 7.73 -4.87
CA SER A 247 1.88 6.65 -5.76
C SER A 247 3.25 6.94 -6.42
N SER A 248 3.98 7.93 -5.88
CA SER A 248 5.05 8.74 -6.49
C SER A 248 6.30 7.99 -6.96
N TRP A 249 6.46 6.70 -6.66
CA TRP A 249 7.49 5.86 -7.29
C TRP A 249 7.04 5.22 -8.62
N ARG A 250 5.81 5.47 -9.08
CA ARG A 250 5.29 5.04 -10.38
C ARG A 250 4.31 6.06 -10.96
N LYS A 251 4.75 7.30 -11.24
CA LYS A 251 4.11 8.03 -12.35
C LYS A 251 4.29 7.15 -13.58
N SER A 252 3.21 6.53 -14.05
CA SER A 252 3.36 5.46 -15.03
C SER A 252 3.84 6.09 -16.34
N LYS A 253 4.89 5.49 -16.96
CA LYS A 253 5.40 5.90 -18.29
C LYS A 253 4.31 5.90 -19.39
N PHE A 254 3.11 5.39 -19.09
CA PHE A 254 1.99 5.25 -20.01
C PHE A 254 1.20 6.53 -20.26
N TYR A 255 1.37 7.62 -19.50
CA TYR A 255 0.58 8.85 -19.70
C TYR A 255 1.42 10.11 -19.93
N CYS A 256 2.75 10.01 -19.86
CA CYS A 256 3.64 11.12 -20.18
C CYS A 256 4.13 11.02 -21.64
N HIS A 257 3.21 10.91 -22.60
CA HIS A 257 3.52 10.76 -24.02
C HIS A 257 2.45 11.39 -24.92
N GLU A 258 2.72 11.50 -26.22
CA GLU A 258 1.87 12.14 -27.23
C GLU A 258 0.42 11.60 -27.30
N LYS A 259 0.20 10.30 -27.06
CA LYS A 259 -1.15 9.68 -27.07
C LYS A 259 -1.91 9.79 -25.74
N CYS A 260 -1.52 10.68 -24.84
CA CYS A 260 -2.11 10.74 -23.50
C CYS A 260 -3.61 11.05 -23.52
N TYR A 261 -4.04 12.00 -24.37
CA TYR A 261 -5.45 12.37 -24.48
C TYR A 261 -6.32 11.20 -24.95
N ASP A 262 -5.89 10.48 -25.98
CA ASP A 262 -6.59 9.26 -26.46
C ASP A 262 -6.70 8.21 -25.37
N ARG A 263 -5.65 8.03 -24.56
CA ARG A 263 -5.63 7.07 -23.48
C ARG A 263 -6.63 7.43 -22.37
N ILE A 264 -6.83 8.71 -22.08
CA ILE A 264 -7.88 9.19 -21.17
C ILE A 264 -9.26 8.78 -21.72
N LEU A 265 -9.51 8.99 -23.02
CA LEU A 265 -10.77 8.60 -23.63
C LEU A 265 -10.97 7.08 -23.66
N GLU A 266 -9.89 6.31 -23.80
CA GLU A 266 -9.93 4.84 -23.72
C GLU A 266 -10.30 4.36 -22.31
N LEU A 267 -9.79 4.99 -21.25
CA LEU A 267 -10.18 4.68 -19.87
C LEU A 267 -11.69 4.84 -19.65
N LEU A 268 -12.29 5.90 -20.20
CA LEU A 268 -13.73 6.12 -20.08
C LEU A 268 -14.56 4.98 -20.68
N ARG A 269 -14.07 4.37 -21.77
CA ARG A 269 -14.74 3.25 -22.45
C ARG A 269 -14.55 1.93 -21.70
N ASN A 270 -13.39 1.74 -21.08
CA ASN A 270 -13.00 0.46 -20.48
C ASN A 270 -13.45 0.30 -19.02
N TYR A 271 -13.76 1.39 -18.32
CA TYR A 271 -14.07 1.37 -16.89
C TYR A 271 -15.49 1.86 -16.60
N GLN A 272 -16.40 0.93 -16.31
CA GLN A 272 -17.82 1.22 -16.05
C GLN A 272 -18.05 2.25 -14.95
N HIS A 273 -17.20 2.29 -13.91
CA HIS A 273 -17.34 3.25 -12.81
C HIS A 273 -17.07 4.71 -13.24
N LEU A 274 -16.58 4.96 -14.45
CA LEU A 274 -16.43 6.29 -15.07
C LEU A 274 -17.61 6.68 -15.98
N SER A 275 -18.72 5.93 -15.96
CA SER A 275 -19.91 6.19 -16.80
C SER A 275 -20.46 7.61 -16.66
N PHE A 276 -20.36 8.22 -15.47
CA PHE A 276 -20.69 9.63 -15.24
C PHE A 276 -19.97 10.57 -16.22
N PHE A 277 -18.67 10.35 -16.44
CA PHE A 277 -17.89 11.12 -17.41
C PHE A 277 -18.22 10.77 -18.85
N VAL A 278 -18.61 9.52 -19.15
CA VAL A 278 -19.08 9.15 -20.49
C VAL A 278 -20.34 9.93 -20.87
N ILE A 279 -21.29 10.03 -19.94
CA ILE A 279 -22.54 10.80 -20.11
C ILE A 279 -22.21 12.27 -20.33
N LEU A 280 -21.42 12.88 -19.44
CA LEU A 280 -21.11 14.30 -19.48
C LEU A 280 -20.12 14.70 -20.58
N TYR A 281 -19.27 13.81 -21.07
CA TYR A 281 -18.38 14.11 -22.20
C TYR A 281 -19.16 14.12 -23.52
N HIS A 282 -20.21 13.31 -23.64
CA HIS A 282 -21.15 13.30 -24.77
C HIS A 282 -20.48 13.38 -26.16
N GLY A 283 -19.45 12.56 -26.39
CA GLY A 283 -18.72 12.55 -27.66
C GLY A 283 -18.02 13.86 -28.01
N GLY A 284 -17.74 14.71 -27.01
CA GLY A 284 -17.06 15.98 -27.19
C GLY A 284 -17.98 17.18 -27.43
N LYS A 285 -19.26 17.12 -27.04
CA LYS A 285 -20.27 18.15 -27.38
C LYS A 285 -21.06 18.64 -26.17
N ILE A 286 -21.66 19.83 -26.30
CA ILE A 286 -22.69 20.29 -25.37
C ILE A 286 -23.98 19.48 -25.57
N ILE A 287 -24.65 19.14 -24.47
CA ILE A 287 -25.92 18.44 -24.45
C ILE A 287 -27.03 19.49 -24.46
N ASP A 288 -27.85 19.50 -25.51
CA ASP A 288 -28.92 20.50 -25.67
C ASP A 288 -29.92 20.46 -24.50
N ASP A 289 -30.32 19.27 -24.06
CA ASP A 289 -31.23 19.04 -22.94
C ASP A 289 -30.49 18.54 -21.69
N ALA A 290 -29.43 19.25 -21.29
CA ALA A 290 -28.63 18.83 -20.12
C ALA A 290 -29.44 18.85 -18.80
N GLN A 291 -30.50 19.65 -18.74
CA GLN A 291 -31.39 19.78 -17.59
C GLN A 291 -32.07 18.44 -17.24
N SER A 292 -32.43 17.63 -18.24
CA SER A 292 -33.08 16.33 -18.05
C SER A 292 -32.13 15.19 -17.66
N LEU A 293 -30.81 15.40 -17.73
CA LEU A 293 -29.83 14.36 -17.42
C LEU A 293 -29.98 13.86 -15.97
N ILE A 294 -30.06 12.55 -15.80
CA ILE A 294 -30.03 11.91 -14.49
C ILE A 294 -28.60 11.43 -14.25
N LEU A 295 -27.87 12.15 -13.40
CA LEU A 295 -26.46 11.87 -13.11
C LEU A 295 -26.25 11.14 -11.78
N LEU A 296 -27.26 11.17 -10.90
CA LEU A 296 -27.23 10.54 -9.60
C LEU A 296 -28.11 9.29 -9.61
N ASP A 297 -27.58 8.19 -9.08
CA ASP A 297 -28.41 7.06 -8.66
C ASP A 297 -29.16 7.49 -7.39
N ASP A 298 -30.48 7.59 -7.46
CA ASP A 298 -31.37 7.94 -6.35
C ASP A 298 -31.92 6.71 -5.62
N THR A 299 -31.45 5.49 -5.98
CA THR A 299 -31.87 4.26 -5.31
C THR A 299 -31.67 4.41 -3.80
N PRO A 300 -32.73 4.20 -2.98
CA PRO A 300 -32.63 4.31 -1.54
C PRO A 300 -31.85 3.14 -0.95
N PHE A 301 -31.16 3.39 0.16
CA PHE A 301 -30.52 2.33 0.93
C PHE A 301 -31.58 1.37 1.48
N ASN A 302 -31.41 0.07 1.19
CA ASN A 302 -32.20 -0.98 1.82
C ASN A 302 -31.72 -1.18 3.27
N SER A 303 -32.56 -0.78 4.22
CA SER A 303 -32.28 -0.84 5.65
C SER A 303 -32.75 -2.12 6.34
N ASP A 304 -33.43 -3.02 5.63
CA ASP A 304 -33.96 -4.26 6.20
C ASP A 304 -32.87 -5.35 6.24
N PRO A 305 -32.34 -5.72 7.43
CA PRO A 305 -31.29 -6.73 7.54
C PRO A 305 -31.73 -8.15 7.17
N SER A 306 -33.04 -8.40 7.05
CA SER A 306 -33.59 -9.69 6.63
C SER A 306 -33.66 -9.86 5.10
N SER A 307 -33.51 -8.77 4.36
CA SER A 307 -33.55 -8.77 2.90
C SER A 307 -32.30 -9.45 2.31
N PRO A 308 -32.43 -10.29 1.27
CA PRO A 308 -31.27 -10.86 0.56
C PRO A 308 -30.39 -9.78 -0.08
N ASP A 309 -30.97 -8.61 -0.40
CA ASP A 309 -30.26 -7.50 -1.02
C ASP A 309 -29.54 -6.60 -0.01
N TYR A 310 -29.71 -6.82 1.29
CA TYR A 310 -29.10 -5.99 2.34
C TYR A 310 -27.57 -5.90 2.21
N THR A 311 -26.93 -7.02 1.90
CA THR A 311 -25.47 -7.11 1.66
C THR A 311 -25.11 -7.27 0.19
N SER A 312 -26.05 -6.96 -0.73
CA SER A 312 -25.75 -6.93 -2.16
C SER A 312 -24.69 -5.87 -2.47
N GLU A 313 -23.95 -6.06 -3.56
CA GLU A 313 -22.96 -5.07 -4.01
C GLU A 313 -23.58 -3.70 -4.24
N LYS A 314 -24.77 -3.66 -4.88
CA LYS A 314 -25.51 -2.42 -5.10
C LYS A 314 -25.86 -1.72 -3.79
N ASN A 315 -26.38 -2.44 -2.79
CA ASN A 315 -26.74 -1.82 -1.51
C ASN A 315 -25.52 -1.36 -0.70
N MET A 316 -24.39 -2.08 -0.81
CA MET A 316 -23.11 -1.68 -0.19
C MET A 316 -22.56 -0.40 -0.83
N GLN A 317 -22.66 -0.26 -2.16
CA GLN A 317 -22.31 0.97 -2.88
C GLN A 317 -23.20 2.14 -2.47
N ILE A 318 -24.52 1.91 -2.33
CA ILE A 318 -25.47 2.91 -1.82
C ILE A 318 -25.14 3.30 -0.37
N ALA A 319 -24.78 2.34 0.49
CA ALA A 319 -24.39 2.62 1.86
C ALA A 319 -23.11 3.45 1.94
N MET A 320 -22.13 3.18 1.06
CA MET A 320 -20.93 3.98 0.93
C MET A 320 -21.24 5.42 0.48
N ARG A 321 -22.15 5.60 -0.49
CA ARG A 321 -22.67 6.91 -0.95
C ARG A 321 -23.33 7.70 0.19
N ASP A 322 -24.12 7.02 1.02
CA ASP A 322 -24.95 7.62 2.06
C ASP A 322 -24.24 7.75 3.42
N GLY A 323 -22.99 7.32 3.52
CA GLY A 323 -22.23 7.35 4.78
C GLY A 323 -22.76 6.37 5.83
N LYS A 324 -23.31 5.24 5.36
CA LYS A 324 -23.86 4.14 6.17
C LYS A 324 -22.93 2.94 6.25
N LEU A 325 -21.80 2.95 5.53
CA LEU A 325 -20.83 1.86 5.54
C LEU A 325 -19.66 2.18 6.47
N PHE A 326 -19.44 1.33 7.46
CA PHE A 326 -18.40 1.50 8.48
C PHE A 326 -17.47 0.30 8.43
N CYS A 327 -16.25 0.49 8.89
CA CYS A 327 -15.30 -0.61 9.02
C CYS A 327 -14.54 -0.57 10.34
N ARG A 328 -14.22 -1.75 10.86
CA ARG A 328 -13.23 -1.93 11.92
C ARG A 328 -12.00 -2.59 11.35
N GLY A 329 -10.95 -1.80 11.25
CA GLY A 329 -9.65 -2.27 10.79
C GLY A 329 -8.97 -3.20 11.78
N VAL A 330 -8.35 -4.27 11.29
CA VAL A 330 -7.48 -5.15 12.08
C VAL A 330 -6.03 -4.77 11.79
N GLY A 331 -5.24 -4.57 12.84
CA GLY A 331 -3.83 -4.21 12.70
C GLY A 331 -3.04 -5.33 12.03
N MET A 332 -2.25 -4.97 11.01
CA MET A 332 -1.37 -5.91 10.31
C MET A 332 -0.05 -6.10 11.07
N PRO A 333 0.51 -7.33 11.14
CA PRO A 333 -0.09 -8.60 10.72
C PRO A 333 -1.33 -8.97 11.55
N SER A 334 -2.43 -9.40 10.90
CA SER A 334 -3.66 -9.76 11.62
C SER A 334 -3.50 -11.03 12.44
N ALA A 335 -2.56 -11.89 12.04
CA ALA A 335 -2.18 -13.12 12.71
C ALA A 335 -1.10 -12.93 13.80
N LYS A 336 -0.72 -11.68 14.14
CA LYS A 336 0.23 -11.42 15.23
C LYS A 336 -0.36 -11.85 16.58
N ARG A 337 0.35 -12.73 17.29
CA ARG A 337 0.10 -13.15 18.67
C ARG A 337 0.34 -12.00 19.66
N ILE A 338 -0.40 -12.00 20.76
CA ILE A 338 -0.36 -10.94 21.76
C ILE A 338 0.12 -11.53 23.09
N ASP A 339 1.33 -11.16 23.51
CA ASP A 339 1.90 -11.54 24.81
C ASP A 339 1.19 -10.84 25.97
N HIS A 340 0.10 -11.45 26.43
CA HIS A 340 -0.42 -11.23 27.77
C HIS A 340 -0.54 -12.61 28.43
N ASN A 341 0.07 -12.77 29.60
CA ASN A 341 0.33 -13.99 30.40
C ASN A 341 -0.86 -14.96 30.69
N THR A 342 -1.98 -14.91 29.96
CA THR A 342 -3.17 -15.72 30.22
C THR A 342 -3.89 -16.28 28.99
N ARG A 343 -3.65 -15.80 27.75
CA ARG A 343 -4.34 -16.31 26.54
C ARG A 343 -3.47 -16.21 25.29
N ASP A 344 -3.27 -17.34 24.62
CA ASP A 344 -2.67 -17.41 23.28
C ASP A 344 -3.69 -16.96 22.22
N GLU A 345 -3.73 -15.65 21.92
CA GLU A 345 -4.65 -15.07 20.93
C GLU A 345 -3.92 -14.17 19.91
N THR A 346 -4.38 -14.18 18.66
CA THR A 346 -3.93 -13.24 17.62
C THR A 346 -4.67 -11.91 17.68
N ASN A 347 -4.19 -10.89 16.95
CA ASN A 347 -4.88 -9.60 16.77
C ASN A 347 -6.34 -9.80 16.34
N VAL A 348 -6.61 -10.63 15.33
CA VAL A 348 -7.98 -10.88 14.87
C VAL A 348 -8.81 -11.59 15.94
N VAL A 349 -8.27 -12.64 16.60
CA VAL A 349 -8.99 -13.40 17.63
C VAL A 349 -9.34 -12.51 18.83
N LYS A 350 -8.44 -11.63 19.25
CA LYS A 350 -8.70 -10.64 20.30
C LYS A 350 -9.85 -9.70 19.93
N GLU A 351 -9.90 -9.22 18.70
CA GLU A 351 -10.97 -8.32 18.24
C GLU A 351 -12.31 -9.05 18.14
N LEU A 352 -12.33 -10.27 17.60
CA LEU A 352 -13.52 -11.12 17.54
C LEU A 352 -14.04 -11.48 18.94
N ARG A 353 -13.15 -11.83 19.87
CA ARG A 353 -13.52 -12.10 21.26
C ARG A 353 -14.16 -10.88 21.94
N LYS A 354 -13.66 -9.68 21.67
CA LYS A 354 -14.27 -8.44 22.21
C LYS A 354 -15.65 -8.18 21.59
N TYR A 355 -15.78 -8.43 20.29
CA TYR A 355 -17.02 -8.29 19.55
C TYR A 355 -18.10 -9.27 20.02
N CYS A 356 -17.73 -10.54 20.27
CA CYS A 356 -18.64 -11.59 20.72
C CYS A 356 -18.93 -11.58 22.23
N ARG A 357 -18.59 -10.51 22.95
CA ARG A 357 -18.91 -10.43 24.38
C ARG A 357 -20.41 -10.33 24.57
N MET A 358 -20.92 -11.05 25.57
CA MET A 358 -22.29 -10.86 26.02
C MET A 358 -22.51 -9.39 26.42
N PRO A 359 -23.65 -8.81 26.03
CA PRO A 359 -24.07 -7.49 26.50
C PRO A 359 -24.03 -7.42 28.04
N ASN A 360 -23.68 -6.26 28.59
CA ASN A 360 -23.71 -5.97 30.03
C ASN A 360 -22.74 -6.77 30.93
N ILE A 361 -21.77 -7.50 30.38
CA ILE A 361 -20.67 -8.07 31.18
C ILE A 361 -19.51 -7.05 31.25
N PRO A 362 -19.26 -6.40 32.40
CA PRO A 362 -18.18 -5.43 32.50
C PRO A 362 -16.81 -6.09 32.30
N SER A 363 -15.95 -5.46 31.51
CA SER A 363 -14.55 -5.88 31.42
C SER A 363 -13.84 -5.65 32.75
N ALA A 364 -13.14 -6.65 33.26
CA ALA A 364 -12.46 -6.64 34.57
C ALA A 364 -11.72 -5.32 34.92
N LYS A 365 -11.71 -5.03 36.24
CA LYS A 365 -11.27 -3.82 36.96
C LYS A 365 -10.51 -2.76 36.13
N GLY A 366 -11.08 -1.56 36.11
CA GLY A 366 -10.51 -0.37 35.49
C GLY A 366 -9.24 0.08 36.21
N SER A 367 -8.10 -0.01 35.53
CA SER A 367 -6.98 0.87 35.88
C SER A 367 -7.23 2.21 35.19
N LEU A 368 -7.03 3.31 35.93
CA LEU A 368 -7.16 4.70 35.44
C LEU A 368 -6.12 5.04 34.34
N ASN A 369 -5.12 4.17 34.14
CA ASN A 369 -4.02 4.31 33.19
C ASN A 369 -3.98 3.13 32.21
N LYS A 370 -5.07 2.86 31.48
CA LYS A 370 -5.01 1.97 30.31
C LYS A 370 -4.66 2.80 29.08
N ASN A 371 -3.59 2.43 28.38
CA ASN A 371 -3.41 2.82 26.99
C ASN A 371 -4.60 2.29 26.19
N GLY A 372 -5.07 3.04 25.20
CA GLY A 372 -6.13 2.59 24.33
C GLY A 372 -5.78 1.30 23.57
N ASN A 373 -6.76 0.77 22.84
CA ASN A 373 -6.52 -0.30 21.87
C ASN A 373 -6.56 0.34 20.49
N PRO A 374 -5.44 0.52 19.78
CA PRO A 374 -5.45 1.24 18.51
C PRO A 374 -6.25 0.52 17.41
N ASN A 375 -6.41 -0.79 17.51
CA ASN A 375 -7.28 -1.59 16.63
C ASN A 375 -8.78 -1.47 16.96
N ARG A 376 -9.20 -0.49 17.77
CA ARG A 376 -10.61 -0.27 18.13
C ARG A 376 -11.31 0.78 17.27
N SER A 377 -10.55 1.57 16.52
CA SER A 377 -11.10 2.69 15.78
C SER A 377 -11.95 2.17 14.62
N ILE A 378 -13.17 2.69 14.53
CA ILE A 378 -14.08 2.44 13.41
C ILE A 378 -13.88 3.60 12.44
N SER A 379 -13.87 3.32 11.14
CA SER A 379 -13.78 4.35 10.10
C SER A 379 -15.02 4.32 9.23
N LEU A 380 -15.46 5.51 8.80
CA LEU A 380 -16.44 5.64 7.73
C LEU A 380 -15.78 5.22 6.42
N LEU A 381 -16.47 4.40 5.62
CA LEU A 381 -16.06 4.10 4.25
C LEU A 381 -16.94 4.91 3.29
N CYS A 382 -16.32 5.82 2.55
CA CYS A 382 -16.93 6.61 1.47
C CYS A 382 -15.85 7.08 0.48
N SER A 383 -16.23 7.81 -0.58
CA SER A 383 -15.26 8.40 -1.53
C SER A 383 -14.25 9.27 -0.79
N GLY A 384 -12.95 9.03 -1.03
CA GLY A 384 -11.85 9.77 -0.41
C GLY A 384 -11.60 9.50 1.08
N ALA A 385 -12.28 8.52 1.69
CA ALA A 385 -12.05 8.13 3.09
C ALA A 385 -11.01 7.01 3.22
N LYS A 386 -9.93 7.27 3.96
CA LYS A 386 -8.91 6.25 4.24
C LYS A 386 -9.34 5.37 5.41
N PRO A 387 -9.32 4.02 5.27
CA PRO A 387 -9.51 3.15 6.42
C PRO A 387 -8.24 3.13 7.28
N TYR A 388 -8.41 2.77 8.56
CA TYR A 388 -7.27 2.59 9.47
C TYR A 388 -6.29 1.49 9.01
N SER A 389 -6.78 0.39 8.44
CA SER A 389 -5.99 -0.75 7.95
C SER A 389 -6.45 -1.22 6.57
N ALA A 390 -5.63 -2.00 5.87
CA ALA A 390 -6.00 -2.59 4.58
C ALA A 390 -7.12 -3.62 4.70
N THR A 391 -7.26 -4.30 5.83
CA THR A 391 -8.23 -5.38 6.03
C THR A 391 -8.98 -5.21 7.33
N GLY A 392 -10.23 -5.68 7.37
CA GLY A 392 -11.05 -5.61 8.57
C GLY A 392 -12.49 -6.05 8.36
N PHE A 393 -13.34 -5.78 9.35
CA PHE A 393 -14.75 -6.16 9.35
C PHE A 393 -15.64 -4.98 8.94
N LEU A 394 -16.63 -5.24 8.09
CA LEU A 394 -17.63 -4.28 7.64
C LEU A 394 -18.85 -4.29 8.56
N MET A 395 -19.40 -3.11 8.76
CA MET A 395 -20.63 -2.86 9.53
C MET A 395 -21.53 -1.98 8.68
N LEU A 396 -22.80 -2.34 8.58
CA LEU A 396 -23.76 -1.66 7.73
C LEU A 396 -24.81 -0.96 8.57
N ASN A 397 -24.96 0.35 8.34
CA ASN A 397 -25.94 1.23 8.97
C ASN A 397 -26.06 1.03 10.50
N PRO A 398 -24.96 1.12 11.28
CA PRO A 398 -25.00 0.95 12.72
C PRO A 398 -25.91 2.00 13.38
N ASP A 399 -26.60 1.61 14.46
CA ASP A 399 -27.39 2.55 15.26
C ASP A 399 -26.47 3.61 15.88
N VAL A 400 -26.82 4.87 15.65
CA VAL A 400 -26.12 6.05 16.14
C VAL A 400 -26.11 6.10 17.67
N GLY A 401 -27.09 5.49 18.34
CA GLY A 401 -27.12 5.37 19.80
C GLY A 401 -25.95 4.59 20.40
N HIS A 402 -25.22 3.81 19.58
CA HIS A 402 -24.01 3.10 20.02
C HIS A 402 -22.71 3.87 19.76
N ILE A 403 -22.79 5.02 19.10
CA ILE A 403 -21.64 5.89 18.78
C ILE A 403 -21.48 6.89 19.91
N SER A 404 -20.32 6.90 20.56
CA SER A 404 -19.98 7.85 21.62
C SER A 404 -19.35 9.13 21.07
N ASP A 405 -18.58 9.02 19.99
CA ASP A 405 -17.94 10.18 19.36
C ASP A 405 -17.57 9.91 17.89
N VAL A 406 -17.41 11.00 17.12
CA VAL A 406 -17.03 11.03 15.71
C VAL A 406 -15.96 12.09 15.54
N PHE A 407 -14.75 11.63 15.22
CA PHE A 407 -13.59 12.49 14.96
C PHE A 407 -13.32 12.55 13.47
N LEU A 408 -12.97 13.75 13.00
CA LEU A 408 -12.57 13.99 11.62
C LEU A 408 -11.23 13.29 11.27
N ARG A 409 -10.39 13.08 12.28
CA ARG A 409 -9.08 12.41 12.20
C ARG A 409 -8.95 11.40 13.34
N ASP A 410 -7.78 10.77 13.50
CA ASP A 410 -7.47 9.97 14.69
C ASP A 410 -7.65 10.83 15.95
N GLY A 411 -8.66 10.51 16.77
CA GLY A 411 -8.89 11.13 18.07
C GLY A 411 -7.86 10.66 19.11
N ASN A 412 -6.91 9.81 18.69
CA ASN A 412 -5.91 9.16 19.51
C ASN A 412 -6.55 8.42 20.69
N THR A 413 -7.82 8.03 20.55
CA THR A 413 -8.45 7.28 21.64
C THR A 413 -7.78 5.90 21.73
N GLY A 414 -7.36 5.37 20.59
CA GLY A 414 -6.65 4.11 20.42
C GLY A 414 -5.24 4.06 21.02
N CYS A 415 -4.43 5.12 20.98
CA CYS A 415 -3.05 5.09 21.50
C CYS A 415 -2.87 5.92 22.80
N GLY A 416 -3.77 6.85 23.11
CA GLY A 416 -3.75 7.67 24.32
C GLY A 416 -4.28 6.97 25.59
N LYS A 417 -3.90 7.49 26.77
CA LYS A 417 -4.54 7.12 28.04
C LYS A 417 -5.97 7.66 28.04
N LYS A 418 -6.95 6.83 28.43
CA LYS A 418 -8.36 7.26 28.61
C LYS A 418 -8.52 8.20 29.83
N LYS A 419 -7.92 9.39 29.81
CA LYS A 419 -8.23 10.46 30.77
C LYS A 419 -9.29 11.34 30.13
N GLY A 420 -10.49 11.40 30.72
CA GLY A 420 -11.48 12.43 30.39
C GLY A 420 -12.77 12.02 29.66
N MET A 421 -12.95 10.78 29.18
CA MET A 421 -14.22 10.38 28.53
C MET A 421 -15.37 10.06 29.51
N GLN A 422 -15.43 10.73 30.67
CA GLN A 422 -16.37 10.39 31.74
C GLN A 422 -17.67 11.23 31.72
N SER A 423 -17.89 12.09 30.73
CA SER A 423 -18.95 13.08 30.80
C SER A 423 -19.71 13.28 29.50
N PHE A 424 -20.53 12.31 29.07
CA PHE A 424 -21.67 12.60 28.19
C PHE A 424 -22.82 11.64 28.50
N ARG A 425 -23.57 11.94 29.56
CA ARG A 425 -24.99 11.54 29.69
C ARG A 425 -25.83 12.74 29.25
N LEU A 426 -25.86 13.00 27.95
CA LEU A 426 -26.94 13.80 27.37
C LEU A 426 -28.18 12.91 27.28
N GLN A 427 -29.37 13.51 27.23
CA GLN A 427 -30.59 12.75 26.97
C GLN A 427 -30.42 12.00 25.63
N LEU A 428 -30.85 10.73 25.55
CA LEU A 428 -30.58 9.82 24.42
C LEU A 428 -30.95 10.44 23.05
N ASN A 429 -32.02 11.24 23.01
CA ASN A 429 -32.48 11.90 21.79
C ASN A 429 -31.55 13.04 21.34
N GLU A 430 -31.04 13.86 22.27
CA GLU A 430 -30.06 14.91 21.96
C GLU A 430 -28.74 14.30 21.50
N HIS A 431 -28.29 13.22 22.15
CA HIS A 431 -27.09 12.49 21.77
C HIS A 431 -27.16 11.97 20.33
N ASN A 432 -28.26 11.29 19.97
CA ASN A 432 -28.46 10.74 18.63
C ASN A 432 -28.45 11.84 17.56
N GLN A 433 -29.12 12.97 17.81
CA GLN A 433 -29.12 14.12 16.89
C GLN A 433 -27.72 14.71 16.72
N ILE A 434 -26.97 14.89 17.81
CA ILE A 434 -25.60 15.42 17.76
C ILE A 434 -24.68 14.47 16.98
N MET A 435 -24.72 13.17 17.27
CA MET A 435 -23.89 12.19 16.57
C MET A 435 -24.26 12.07 15.10
N GLN A 436 -25.55 12.08 14.76
CA GLN A 436 -26.02 12.12 13.37
C GLN A 436 -25.52 13.38 12.66
N GLY A 437 -25.55 14.53 13.33
CA GLY A 437 -24.99 15.79 12.83
C GLY A 437 -23.48 15.69 12.56
N ARG A 438 -22.71 15.09 13.48
CA ARG A 438 -21.26 14.87 13.30
C ARG A 438 -20.95 13.90 12.16
N LEU A 439 -21.68 12.79 12.03
CA LEU A 439 -21.54 11.87 10.90
C LEU A 439 -21.86 12.55 9.57
N THR A 440 -22.92 13.36 9.52
CA THR A 440 -23.31 14.12 8.33
C THR A 440 -22.23 15.13 7.94
N SER A 441 -21.65 15.83 8.92
CA SER A 441 -20.52 16.73 8.71
C SER A 441 -19.29 15.98 8.20
N LEU A 442 -18.97 14.82 8.77
CA LEU A 442 -17.85 13.99 8.35
C LEU A 442 -18.01 13.53 6.88
N LEU A 443 -19.19 13.02 6.52
CA LEU A 443 -19.51 12.64 5.15
C LEU A 443 -19.40 13.83 4.19
N LYS A 444 -19.90 15.01 4.59
CA LYS A 444 -19.80 16.24 3.79
C LYS A 444 -18.35 16.63 3.55
N THR A 445 -17.49 16.54 4.56
CA THR A 445 -16.06 16.85 4.40
C THR A 445 -15.37 15.89 3.44
N TYR A 446 -15.62 14.58 3.54
CA TYR A 446 -15.05 13.62 2.60
C TYR A 446 -15.54 13.84 1.16
N LYS A 447 -16.83 14.09 0.98
CA LYS A 447 -17.42 14.41 -0.34
C LYS A 447 -16.86 15.69 -0.95
N ASN A 448 -16.45 16.67 -0.13
CA ASN A 448 -15.83 17.91 -0.58
C ASN A 448 -14.33 17.79 -0.90
N GLY A 449 -13.74 16.60 -0.79
CA GLY A 449 -12.36 16.35 -1.21
C GLY A 449 -11.41 15.85 -0.11
N GLY A 450 -11.91 15.66 1.12
CA GLY A 450 -11.17 15.02 2.21
C GLY A 450 -10.76 15.99 3.33
N VAL A 451 -9.88 15.51 4.22
CA VAL A 451 -9.43 16.23 5.43
C VAL A 451 -7.95 16.58 5.29
N ASP A 452 -7.60 17.87 5.19
CA ASP A 452 -6.19 18.30 5.21
C ASP A 452 -5.49 17.74 6.46
N ASP A 453 -4.25 17.28 6.37
CA ASP A 453 -3.53 16.64 7.48
C ASP A 453 -2.96 17.67 8.47
N GLY A 454 -2.88 18.97 8.11
CA GLY A 454 -2.53 20.07 9.01
C GLY A 454 -1.20 19.97 9.78
N TRP A 455 -0.34 19.00 9.47
CA TRP A 455 0.99 18.85 10.07
C TRP A 455 2.03 18.77 8.95
N GLY A 456 2.84 19.84 8.84
CA GLY A 456 4.01 19.88 7.98
C GLY A 456 5.09 18.92 8.49
N ASP A 457 5.76 18.25 7.54
CA ASP A 457 7.00 17.49 7.73
C ASP A 457 7.07 16.52 8.91
N ALA A 458 6.49 15.33 8.74
CA ALA A 458 7.16 14.03 8.94
C ALA A 458 6.12 12.92 9.10
N THR A 459 6.24 11.89 8.26
CA THR A 459 5.48 10.61 8.27
C THR A 459 4.00 10.72 7.88
N CYS A 460 3.49 9.71 7.19
CA CYS A 460 2.10 9.59 6.71
C CYS A 460 1.05 9.58 7.84
N SER A 461 0.84 10.76 8.44
CA SER A 461 0.09 11.01 9.66
C SER A 461 -1.43 10.94 9.49
N TYR A 462 -2.05 9.89 10.05
CA TYR A 462 -3.40 9.87 10.67
C TYR A 462 -4.62 10.40 9.89
N ALA A 463 -4.64 10.32 8.56
CA ALA A 463 -5.74 10.83 7.71
C ALA A 463 -7.06 9.99 7.71
N TYR A 464 -7.26 9.09 8.67
CA TYR A 464 -8.50 8.30 8.81
C TYR A 464 -9.44 8.94 9.82
N SER A 465 -10.75 8.84 9.60
CA SER A 465 -11.73 9.20 10.63
C SER A 465 -11.74 8.16 11.76
N GLU A 466 -11.75 8.62 13.01
CA GLU A 466 -12.02 7.75 14.15
C GLU A 466 -13.46 7.92 14.63
N ILE A 467 -14.23 6.84 14.60
CA ILE A 467 -15.57 6.74 15.17
C ILE A 467 -15.46 5.83 16.39
N VAL A 468 -15.85 6.36 17.54
CA VAL A 468 -15.83 5.63 18.81
C VAL A 468 -17.21 5.05 19.03
N ALA A 469 -17.35 3.74 18.89
CA ALA A 469 -18.60 3.05 19.17
C ALA A 469 -18.42 1.84 20.08
N HIS A 470 -19.47 1.51 20.83
CA HIS A 470 -19.54 0.28 21.59
C HIS A 470 -19.89 -0.89 20.67
N LEU A 471 -18.89 -1.69 20.34
CA LEU A 471 -19.12 -2.91 19.57
C LEU A 471 -19.68 -4.03 20.44
N GLY A 472 -20.71 -4.66 19.91
CA GLY A 472 -21.25 -5.91 20.37
C GLY A 472 -21.93 -6.61 19.21
N ILE A 473 -21.84 -7.93 19.20
CA ILE A 473 -22.49 -8.79 18.21
C ILE A 473 -24.00 -8.57 18.09
N SER A 474 -24.63 -8.08 19.16
CA SER A 474 -26.06 -7.71 19.20
C SER A 474 -26.33 -6.23 18.90
N THR A 475 -25.32 -5.35 18.90
CA THR A 475 -25.50 -3.89 18.77
C THR A 475 -25.04 -3.37 17.41
N ILE A 476 -23.89 -3.86 16.91
CA ILE A 476 -23.33 -3.45 15.62
C ILE A 476 -22.84 -4.72 14.92
N PRO A 477 -23.70 -5.42 14.16
CA PRO A 477 -23.34 -6.69 13.56
C PRO A 477 -22.27 -6.53 12.47
N VAL A 478 -21.43 -7.57 12.34
CA VAL A 478 -20.51 -7.72 11.20
C VAL A 478 -21.30 -8.23 9.99
N GLU A 479 -21.12 -7.54 8.87
CA GLU A 479 -21.82 -7.77 7.61
C GLU A 479 -20.90 -8.33 6.52
N GLY A 480 -19.60 -8.19 6.69
CA GLY A 480 -18.61 -8.73 5.76
C GLY A 480 -17.19 -8.51 6.23
N VAL A 481 -16.25 -8.95 5.42
CA VAL A 481 -14.82 -8.64 5.54
C VAL A 481 -14.45 -7.76 4.36
N TYR A 482 -13.60 -6.76 4.55
CA TYR A 482 -13.05 -5.99 3.44
C TYR A 482 -11.54 -6.17 3.33
N PHE A 483 -11.05 -5.97 2.11
CA PHE A 483 -9.69 -5.52 1.87
C PHE A 483 -9.69 -4.28 0.97
N SER A 484 -8.66 -3.45 1.08
CA SER A 484 -8.44 -2.31 0.19
C SER A 484 -7.08 -2.42 -0.49
N SER A 485 -7.01 -2.02 -1.77
CA SER A 485 -5.74 -1.88 -2.50
C SER A 485 -5.12 -0.50 -2.35
N ASP A 486 -5.80 0.42 -1.68
CA ASP A 486 -5.39 1.80 -1.52
C ASP A 486 -4.35 1.94 -0.38
N ASP A 487 -3.68 3.09 -0.32
CA ASP A 487 -2.72 3.39 0.74
C ASP A 487 -3.40 3.60 2.10
N HIS A 488 -2.77 3.10 3.17
CA HIS A 488 -3.29 3.15 4.54
C HIS A 488 -2.17 3.24 5.59
N ILE A 489 -2.50 3.77 6.77
CA ILE A 489 -1.54 4.28 7.77
C ILE A 489 -0.58 3.22 8.32
N ARG A 490 -1.08 2.03 8.61
CA ARG A 490 -0.29 0.96 9.23
C ARG A 490 0.62 0.21 8.24
N PHE A 491 0.52 0.49 6.94
CA PHE A 491 1.24 -0.30 5.95
C PHE A 491 2.71 0.07 5.84
N GLU A 492 3.03 1.35 5.76
CA GLU A 492 4.40 1.83 5.61
C GLU A 492 5.23 1.52 6.86
N GLN A 493 4.61 1.60 8.04
CA GLN A 493 5.24 1.27 9.33
C GLN A 493 5.54 -0.23 9.49
N VAL A 494 4.75 -1.12 8.86
CA VAL A 494 4.87 -2.58 9.03
C VAL A 494 5.60 -3.23 7.85
N SER A 495 5.57 -2.65 6.66
CA SER A 495 6.14 -3.33 5.50
C SER A 495 7.64 -3.10 5.38
N GLY A 496 8.19 -1.90 5.56
CA GLY A 496 9.62 -1.63 5.26
C GLY A 496 10.05 -2.08 3.84
N ILE A 497 9.06 -2.42 3.01
CA ILE A 497 9.14 -3.04 1.68
C ILE A 497 8.54 -2.00 0.77
N GLY A 498 9.35 -1.49 -0.15
CA GLY A 498 8.81 -0.91 -1.38
C GLY A 498 8.03 -2.01 -2.09
N LYS A 499 6.70 -1.86 -2.15
CA LYS A 499 5.71 -2.70 -2.87
C LYS A 499 5.39 -4.03 -2.19
N VAL A 500 4.40 -4.00 -1.32
CA VAL A 500 3.70 -5.23 -0.91
C VAL A 500 2.75 -5.65 -2.04
N LEU A 501 2.78 -6.94 -2.37
CA LEU A 501 1.94 -7.50 -3.44
C LEU A 501 0.46 -7.46 -3.04
N PRO A 502 -0.47 -7.07 -3.95
CA PRO A 502 -1.90 -6.98 -3.66
C PRO A 502 -2.50 -8.27 -3.05
N MET A 503 -1.98 -9.42 -3.44
CA MET A 503 -2.42 -10.74 -2.96
C MET A 503 -2.28 -10.92 -1.44
N ILE A 504 -1.35 -10.24 -0.78
CA ILE A 504 -1.20 -10.34 0.68
C ILE A 504 -2.46 -9.83 1.39
N ARG A 505 -3.06 -8.75 0.89
CA ARG A 505 -4.28 -8.16 1.47
C ARG A 505 -5.49 -9.08 1.26
N ILE A 506 -5.49 -9.83 0.16
CA ILE A 506 -6.49 -10.86 -0.12
C ILE A 506 -6.38 -12.02 0.87
N LEU A 507 -5.17 -12.57 1.05
CA LEU A 507 -4.94 -13.67 2.00
C LEU A 507 -5.27 -13.26 3.45
N GLU A 508 -4.96 -12.03 3.83
CA GLU A 508 -5.35 -11.44 5.12
C GLU A 508 -6.87 -11.37 5.29
N ALA A 509 -7.62 -10.90 4.28
CA ALA A 509 -9.08 -10.89 4.35
C ALA A 509 -9.67 -12.30 4.42
N HIS A 510 -9.09 -13.27 3.69
CA HIS A 510 -9.51 -14.65 3.77
C HIS A 510 -9.26 -15.25 5.17
N TYR A 511 -8.09 -14.96 5.75
CA TYR A 511 -7.75 -15.35 7.12
C TYR A 511 -8.73 -14.75 8.14
N LEU A 512 -9.10 -13.47 8.00
CA LEU A 512 -10.11 -12.81 8.85
C LEU A 512 -11.48 -13.49 8.78
N LEU A 513 -11.92 -13.86 7.57
CA LEU A 513 -13.18 -14.55 7.35
C LEU A 513 -13.19 -15.91 8.05
N GLN A 514 -12.15 -16.71 7.87
CA GLN A 514 -12.05 -18.03 8.50
C GLN A 514 -11.92 -17.95 10.02
N ALA A 515 -11.15 -16.98 10.54
CA ALA A 515 -11.06 -16.71 11.97
C ALA A 515 -12.43 -16.35 12.56
N TYR A 516 -13.23 -15.55 11.85
CA TYR A 516 -14.60 -15.22 12.23
C TYR A 516 -15.48 -16.47 12.29
N GLU A 517 -15.49 -17.27 11.21
CA GLU A 517 -16.30 -18.50 11.14
C GLU A 517 -15.91 -19.50 12.23
N TYR A 518 -14.61 -19.65 12.49
CA TYR A 518 -14.10 -20.48 13.58
C TYR A 518 -14.62 -19.97 14.94
N MET A 519 -14.44 -18.69 15.25
CA MET A 519 -14.83 -18.11 16.54
C MET A 519 -16.34 -18.18 16.78
N ILE A 520 -17.17 -17.90 15.78
CA ILE A 520 -18.62 -17.94 15.90
C ILE A 520 -19.13 -19.38 16.16
N LYS A 521 -18.49 -20.40 15.57
CA LYS A 521 -18.81 -21.81 15.86
C LYS A 521 -18.53 -22.19 17.32
N GLN A 522 -17.53 -21.57 17.95
CA GLN A 522 -17.16 -21.81 19.34
C GLN A 522 -18.07 -21.08 20.36
N LEU A 523 -19.00 -20.23 19.91
CA LEU A 523 -19.92 -19.54 20.83
C LEU A 523 -20.93 -20.52 21.46
N PRO A 524 -21.46 -20.24 22.66
CA PRO A 524 -22.52 -21.03 23.27
C PRO A 524 -23.74 -21.19 22.37
N LEU A 525 -24.52 -22.25 22.58
CA LEU A 525 -25.84 -22.44 21.95
C LEU A 525 -26.89 -21.60 22.69
N GLU A 526 -26.80 -20.28 22.54
CA GLU A 526 -27.82 -19.34 23.02
C GLU A 526 -28.62 -18.77 21.84
N PRO A 527 -29.94 -18.53 21.98
CA PRO A 527 -30.77 -18.01 20.90
C PRO A 527 -30.28 -16.69 20.29
N CYS A 528 -29.56 -15.87 21.09
CA CYS A 528 -28.97 -14.62 20.63
C CYS A 528 -27.83 -14.82 19.62
N TYR A 529 -27.17 -16.00 19.59
CA TYR A 529 -26.07 -16.32 18.68
C TYR A 529 -26.49 -17.17 17.47
N ASP A 530 -27.64 -17.84 17.51
CA ASP A 530 -28.09 -18.75 16.44
C ASP A 530 -28.24 -18.04 15.08
N LYS A 531 -28.73 -16.79 15.09
CA LYS A 531 -28.83 -15.98 13.87
C LYS A 531 -27.45 -15.64 13.30
N ILE A 532 -26.44 -15.40 14.15
CA ILE A 532 -25.08 -15.11 13.70
C ILE A 532 -24.39 -16.37 13.18
N LYS A 533 -24.57 -17.51 13.85
CA LYS A 533 -23.99 -18.80 13.42
C LYS A 533 -24.45 -19.23 12.02
N LYS A 534 -25.67 -18.85 11.62
CA LYS A 534 -26.23 -19.15 10.29
C LYS A 534 -25.81 -18.16 9.21
N LYS A 535 -25.20 -17.03 9.58
CA LYS A 535 -24.84 -15.96 8.65
C LYS A 535 -23.50 -16.26 7.99
N LYS A 536 -23.51 -16.37 6.65
CA LYS A 536 -22.29 -16.48 5.85
C LYS A 536 -21.83 -15.09 5.43
N LEU A 537 -20.63 -14.71 5.86
CA LEU A 537 -20.05 -13.42 5.48
C LEU A 537 -19.44 -13.49 4.06
N SER A 538 -19.35 -12.33 3.42
CA SER A 538 -18.70 -12.16 2.13
C SER A 538 -17.47 -11.27 2.26
N ILE A 539 -16.55 -11.38 1.31
CA ILE A 539 -15.38 -10.51 1.20
C ILE A 539 -15.68 -9.42 0.16
N TYR A 540 -15.32 -8.18 0.47
CA TYR A 540 -15.47 -7.02 -0.40
C TYR A 540 -14.12 -6.35 -0.66
N ARG A 541 -13.92 -5.90 -1.90
CA ARG A 541 -12.82 -4.99 -2.26
C ARG A 541 -13.33 -3.56 -2.14
N TYR A 542 -12.72 -2.77 -1.28
CA TYR A 542 -13.00 -1.35 -1.13
C TYR A 542 -11.89 -0.51 -1.77
N SER A 543 -12.27 0.53 -2.52
CA SER A 543 -11.36 1.59 -2.96
C SER A 543 -12.01 2.97 -2.81
N GLN A 544 -11.36 3.83 -2.02
CA GLN A 544 -11.64 5.26 -1.93
C GLN A 544 -11.20 6.04 -3.19
N GLN A 545 -10.25 5.49 -3.97
CA GLN A 545 -9.78 6.11 -5.21
C GLN A 545 -10.77 5.86 -6.35
N ASP A 546 -11.23 4.61 -6.49
CA ASP A 546 -12.20 4.22 -7.52
C ASP A 546 -13.65 4.57 -7.13
N ASP A 547 -13.87 4.90 -5.85
CA ASP A 547 -15.21 5.07 -5.25
C ASP A 547 -16.07 3.83 -5.48
N THR A 548 -15.50 2.66 -5.15
CA THR A 548 -16.15 1.37 -5.33
C THR A 548 -16.07 0.50 -4.09
N ILE A 549 -17.14 -0.26 -3.85
CA ILE A 549 -17.11 -1.46 -3.04
C ILE A 549 -17.68 -2.63 -3.85
N VAL A 550 -16.82 -3.61 -4.14
CA VAL A 550 -17.15 -4.74 -5.03
C VAL A 550 -17.13 -6.02 -4.23
N LYS A 551 -18.18 -6.83 -4.34
CA LYS A 551 -18.25 -8.14 -3.70
C LYS A 551 -17.33 -9.10 -4.47
N VAL A 552 -16.36 -9.69 -3.78
CA VAL A 552 -15.40 -10.56 -4.43
C VAL A 552 -15.93 -11.99 -4.47
N LYS A 553 -15.80 -12.63 -5.65
CA LYS A 553 -16.06 -14.06 -5.78
C LYS A 553 -15.12 -14.81 -4.83
N MET A 554 -15.69 -15.67 -3.99
CA MET A 554 -14.90 -16.50 -3.08
C MET A 554 -13.85 -17.27 -3.86
N TRP A 555 -12.59 -17.12 -3.45
CA TRP A 555 -11.47 -17.86 -4.02
C TRP A 555 -11.55 -19.32 -3.59
N ASP A 556 -11.41 -20.22 -4.56
CA ASP A 556 -11.25 -21.65 -4.31
C ASP A 556 -9.81 -21.98 -3.87
N ASP A 557 -9.64 -23.22 -3.42
CA ASP A 557 -8.35 -23.73 -2.95
C ASP A 557 -7.25 -23.59 -4.01
N ASP A 558 -7.58 -23.76 -5.30
CA ASP A 558 -6.62 -23.61 -6.39
C ASP A 558 -6.17 -22.16 -6.58
N THR A 559 -7.09 -21.20 -6.50
CA THR A 559 -6.74 -19.78 -6.59
C THR A 559 -5.90 -19.33 -5.39
N LEU A 560 -6.23 -19.79 -4.19
CA LEU A 560 -5.43 -19.53 -2.99
C LEU A 560 -4.02 -20.13 -3.12
N LEU A 561 -3.91 -21.35 -3.64
CA LEU A 561 -2.62 -21.99 -3.90
C LEU A 561 -1.78 -21.18 -4.90
N GLN A 562 -2.39 -20.68 -5.98
CA GLN A 562 -1.68 -19.83 -6.96
C GLN A 562 -1.14 -18.55 -6.32
N MET A 563 -1.87 -17.93 -5.39
CA MET A 563 -1.34 -16.77 -4.66
C MET A 563 -0.09 -17.14 -3.84
N TRP A 564 -0.11 -18.28 -3.16
CA TRP A 564 1.06 -18.80 -2.43
C TRP A 564 2.24 -19.14 -3.36
N ILE A 565 1.98 -19.70 -4.55
CA ILE A 565 3.02 -19.95 -5.57
C ILE A 565 3.71 -18.64 -5.98
N VAL A 566 2.94 -17.61 -6.30
CA VAL A 566 3.50 -16.32 -6.73
C VAL A 566 4.26 -15.65 -5.59
N LEU A 567 3.68 -15.60 -4.39
CA LEU A 567 4.30 -14.98 -3.22
C LEU A 567 5.60 -15.69 -2.82
N SER A 568 5.59 -17.02 -2.79
CA SER A 568 6.80 -17.80 -2.51
C SER A 568 7.87 -17.56 -3.58
N SER A 569 7.51 -17.58 -4.87
CA SER A 569 8.46 -17.32 -5.95
C SER A 569 9.13 -15.96 -5.82
N VAL A 570 8.35 -14.89 -5.60
CA VAL A 570 8.88 -13.54 -5.38
C VAL A 570 9.80 -13.48 -4.16
N PHE A 571 9.42 -14.13 -3.05
CA PHE A 571 10.25 -14.20 -1.84
C PHE A 571 11.59 -14.88 -2.11
N PHE A 572 11.57 -16.08 -2.71
CA PHE A 572 12.78 -16.87 -2.96
C PHE A 572 13.66 -16.26 -4.06
N GLU A 573 13.09 -15.60 -5.07
CA GLU A 573 13.86 -14.84 -6.07
C GLU A 573 14.58 -13.64 -5.45
N GLY A 574 13.93 -12.92 -4.53
CA GLY A 574 14.54 -11.80 -3.81
C GLY A 574 15.53 -12.20 -2.71
N LEU A 575 15.52 -13.46 -2.27
CA LEU A 575 16.43 -13.96 -1.24
C LEU A 575 17.84 -14.14 -1.81
N LYS A 576 18.81 -13.39 -1.25
CA LYS A 576 20.22 -13.54 -1.61
C LYS A 576 20.72 -14.94 -1.25
N VAL A 577 21.61 -15.45 -2.08
CA VAL A 577 22.14 -16.83 -1.99
C VAL A 577 22.81 -17.09 -0.63
N ASP A 578 23.62 -16.15 -0.14
CA ASP A 578 24.28 -16.19 1.18
C ASP A 578 23.31 -16.25 2.37
N LYS A 579 22.07 -15.78 2.18
CA LYS A 579 21.00 -15.84 3.18
C LYS A 579 20.13 -17.09 3.07
N ALA A 580 20.31 -17.93 2.05
CA ALA A 580 19.52 -19.16 1.89
C ALA A 580 19.79 -20.18 3.00
N ALA A 581 20.98 -20.15 3.60
CA ALA A 581 21.33 -21.03 4.73
C ALA A 581 20.42 -20.83 5.94
N PHE A 582 19.90 -19.61 6.15
CA PHE A 582 18.92 -19.30 7.20
C PHE A 582 17.62 -20.11 7.05
N LEU A 583 17.22 -20.46 5.82
CA LEU A 583 16.01 -21.25 5.58
C LEU A 583 16.09 -22.64 6.22
N LEU A 584 17.31 -23.16 6.42
CA LEU A 584 17.52 -24.44 7.10
C LEU A 584 17.27 -24.30 8.60
N LEU A 585 17.34 -23.11 9.18
CA LEU A 585 17.21 -22.91 10.63
C LEU A 585 15.77 -22.61 11.07
N GLU A 586 14.84 -22.49 10.12
CA GLU A 586 13.49 -22.03 10.36
C GLU A 586 12.42 -23.10 10.18
N SER A 587 11.37 -23.00 11.00
CA SER A 587 10.18 -23.83 10.82
C SER A 587 9.45 -23.43 9.54
N LEU A 588 8.74 -24.38 8.93
CA LEU A 588 7.92 -24.11 7.75
C LEU A 588 6.89 -22.99 8.00
N GLU A 589 6.35 -22.92 9.21
CA GLU A 589 5.41 -21.86 9.63
C GLU A 589 6.06 -20.48 9.71
N THR A 590 7.31 -20.42 10.18
CA THR A 590 8.11 -19.19 10.14
C THR A 590 8.34 -18.76 8.69
N ILE A 591 8.69 -19.70 7.81
CA ILE A 591 8.95 -19.43 6.39
C ILE A 591 7.69 -18.92 5.70
N LYS A 592 6.51 -19.51 5.96
CA LYS A 592 5.23 -19.00 5.47
C LYS A 592 4.98 -17.55 5.89
N THR A 593 5.29 -17.22 7.15
CA THR A 593 5.17 -15.85 7.65
C THR A 593 6.16 -14.90 6.97
N LEU A 594 7.39 -15.36 6.74
CA LEU A 594 8.42 -14.60 6.01
C LEU A 594 8.02 -14.32 4.55
N ILE A 595 7.41 -15.29 3.87
CA ILE A 595 6.89 -15.12 2.51
C ILE A 595 5.88 -13.97 2.43
N ILE A 596 5.03 -13.82 3.46
CA ILE A 596 4.00 -12.76 3.49
C ILE A 596 4.57 -11.39 3.89
N TYR A 597 5.46 -11.32 4.90
CA TYR A 597 5.85 -10.04 5.52
C TYR A 597 7.32 -9.59 5.29
N ASN A 598 8.11 -10.37 4.54
CA ASN A 598 9.37 -10.10 3.82
C ASN A 598 10.40 -9.04 4.33
N LYS A 599 10.42 -8.59 5.59
CA LYS A 599 11.56 -7.83 6.18
C LYS A 599 11.51 -7.64 7.70
N ASN A 600 10.32 -7.47 8.27
CA ASN A 600 10.21 -7.16 9.70
C ASN A 600 10.71 -8.32 10.57
N THR A 601 10.49 -9.57 10.18
CA THR A 601 11.00 -10.74 10.91
C THR A 601 12.52 -10.89 10.81
N PHE A 602 13.15 -10.59 9.65
CA PHE A 602 14.62 -10.66 9.53
C PHE A 602 15.31 -9.60 10.41
N HIS A 603 14.88 -8.34 10.39
CA HIS A 603 15.47 -7.32 11.26
C HIS A 603 15.11 -7.51 12.74
N LEU A 604 13.89 -7.96 13.06
CA LEU A 604 13.53 -8.32 14.44
C LEU A 604 14.42 -9.46 14.95
N HIS A 605 14.71 -10.48 14.14
CA HIS A 605 15.60 -11.60 14.51
C HIS A 605 17.02 -11.15 14.90
N PHE A 606 17.55 -10.10 14.25
CA PHE A 606 18.92 -9.62 14.47
C PHE A 606 19.03 -8.37 15.35
N ALA A 607 17.94 -7.64 15.59
CA ALA A 607 17.94 -6.40 16.38
C ALA A 607 17.43 -6.56 17.82
N THR A 608 16.67 -7.62 18.13
CA THR A 608 16.31 -7.90 19.53
C THR A 608 17.49 -8.56 20.22
N LYS A 609 17.86 -8.06 21.42
CA LYS A 609 18.88 -8.68 22.29
C LYS A 609 18.51 -10.11 22.74
N ASN A 610 17.34 -10.61 22.33
CA ASN A 610 16.82 -11.93 22.60
C ASN A 610 16.14 -12.48 21.33
N PRO A 611 16.74 -13.45 20.62
CA PRO A 611 16.17 -14.09 19.42
C PRO A 611 14.83 -14.80 19.67
N PHE A 612 14.55 -15.12 20.94
CA PHE A 612 13.34 -15.81 21.38
C PHE A 612 12.04 -14.99 21.27
N ASP A 613 12.08 -13.66 21.20
CA ASP A 613 10.84 -12.83 21.16
C ASP A 613 10.13 -12.81 19.79
N VAL A 614 10.81 -13.22 18.71
CA VAL A 614 10.31 -13.04 17.33
C VAL A 614 9.73 -14.33 16.77
N LYS A 615 10.30 -15.48 17.15
CA LYS A 615 9.93 -16.81 16.64
C LYS A 615 8.49 -17.25 17.00
N TYR A 616 7.85 -16.56 17.95
CA TYR A 616 6.50 -16.88 18.45
C TYR A 616 5.45 -15.81 18.18
N ALA A 617 5.77 -14.74 17.47
CA ALA A 617 4.90 -13.56 17.46
C ALA A 617 3.81 -13.55 16.37
N ILE A 618 3.87 -14.36 15.31
CA ILE A 618 2.90 -14.31 14.19
C ILE A 618 2.56 -15.73 13.72
N GLN A 619 1.27 -16.02 13.57
CA GLN A 619 0.78 -17.28 12.99
C GLN A 619 0.72 -17.20 11.45
N PRO A 620 0.86 -18.33 10.75
CA PRO A 620 0.72 -18.38 9.31
C PRO A 620 -0.75 -18.09 8.90
N LEU A 621 -0.95 -17.54 7.70
CA LEU A 621 -2.29 -17.17 7.22
C LEU A 621 -3.13 -18.37 6.76
N ASP A 622 -2.52 -19.52 6.51
CA ASP A 622 -3.17 -20.77 6.07
C ASP A 622 -3.65 -21.67 7.22
N GLN A 623 -3.48 -21.26 8.49
CA GLN A 623 -3.81 -22.11 9.66
C GLN A 623 -5.26 -22.61 9.71
N TYR A 624 -6.19 -21.90 9.07
CA TYR A 624 -7.61 -22.27 9.02
C TYR A 624 -8.01 -22.93 7.69
N TYR A 625 -7.06 -23.18 6.78
CA TYR A 625 -7.33 -23.82 5.50
C TYR A 625 -7.63 -25.31 5.71
N SER A 626 -8.21 -25.95 4.68
CA SER A 626 -8.33 -27.40 4.67
C SER A 626 -6.94 -28.05 4.77
N PHE A 627 -6.84 -29.20 5.46
CA PHE A 627 -5.57 -29.93 5.58
C PHE A 627 -4.95 -30.23 4.19
N ALA A 628 -5.80 -30.58 3.21
CA ALA A 628 -5.37 -30.82 1.84
C ALA A 628 -4.72 -29.58 1.19
N LEU A 629 -5.29 -28.39 1.38
CA LEU A 629 -4.71 -27.16 0.85
C LEU A 629 -3.40 -26.79 1.58
N GLN A 630 -3.35 -26.93 2.91
CA GLN A 630 -2.13 -26.70 3.68
C GLN A 630 -0.99 -27.61 3.19
N GLU A 631 -1.25 -28.89 2.97
CA GLU A 631 -0.25 -29.83 2.43
C GLU A 631 0.26 -29.44 1.05
N ARG A 632 -0.64 -29.00 0.15
CA ARG A 632 -0.24 -28.50 -1.18
C ARG A 632 0.64 -27.25 -1.08
N ILE A 633 0.31 -26.32 -0.19
CA ILE A 633 1.13 -25.12 0.07
C ILE A 633 2.49 -25.52 0.64
N ASN A 634 2.52 -26.44 1.62
CA ASN A 634 3.72 -26.96 2.25
C ASN A 634 4.68 -27.54 1.19
N GLN A 635 4.18 -28.43 0.32
CA GLN A 635 4.98 -29.08 -0.72
C GLN A 635 5.65 -28.07 -1.67
N ILE A 636 4.94 -27.02 -2.05
CA ILE A 636 5.47 -25.98 -2.96
C ILE A 636 6.58 -25.19 -2.28
N ILE A 637 6.37 -24.78 -1.02
CA ILE A 637 7.37 -24.03 -0.26
C ILE A 637 8.61 -24.91 -0.02
N ILE A 638 8.43 -26.17 0.38
CA ILE A 638 9.52 -27.14 0.57
C ILE A 638 10.36 -27.29 -0.70
N ARG A 639 9.71 -27.47 -1.85
CA ARG A 639 10.41 -27.56 -3.13
C ARG A 639 11.24 -26.31 -3.42
N LYS A 640 10.70 -25.12 -3.15
CA LYS A 640 11.42 -23.85 -3.34
C LYS A 640 12.61 -23.68 -2.38
N ILE A 641 12.47 -24.15 -1.13
CA ILE A 641 13.58 -24.20 -0.18
C ILE A 641 14.69 -25.10 -0.73
N GLN A 642 14.35 -26.31 -1.18
CA GLN A 642 15.32 -27.26 -1.75
C GLN A 642 16.04 -26.67 -2.98
N GLU A 643 15.31 -26.04 -3.90
CA GLU A 643 15.88 -25.35 -5.07
C GLU A 643 16.89 -24.28 -4.64
N LYS A 644 16.55 -23.41 -3.67
CA LYS A 644 17.41 -22.31 -3.23
C LYS A 644 18.63 -22.76 -2.42
N VAL A 645 18.45 -23.73 -1.53
CA VAL A 645 19.55 -24.32 -0.77
C VAL A 645 20.55 -25.02 -1.70
N SER A 646 20.06 -25.71 -2.74
CA SER A 646 20.93 -26.35 -3.72
C SER A 646 21.81 -25.35 -4.46
N VAL A 647 21.24 -24.20 -4.87
CA VAL A 647 22.00 -23.10 -5.50
C VAL A 647 23.04 -22.52 -4.53
N PHE A 648 22.67 -22.31 -3.27
CA PHE A 648 23.61 -21.85 -2.24
C PHE A 648 24.78 -22.81 -2.07
N LEU A 649 24.53 -24.10 -2.01
CA LEU A 649 25.60 -25.09 -1.86
C LEU A 649 26.47 -25.20 -3.09
N GLN A 650 25.91 -25.12 -4.29
CA GLN A 650 26.70 -25.06 -5.51
C GLN A 650 27.60 -23.81 -5.54
N HIS A 651 27.06 -22.67 -5.13
CA HIS A 651 27.84 -21.43 -5.03
C HIS A 651 28.96 -21.57 -4.01
N ALA A 652 28.64 -22.10 -2.83
CA ALA A 652 29.60 -22.30 -1.76
C ALA A 652 30.70 -23.31 -2.16
N LYS A 653 30.37 -24.38 -2.88
CA LYS A 653 31.35 -25.34 -3.43
C LYS A 653 32.34 -24.72 -4.43
N ASN A 654 31.96 -23.62 -5.08
CA ASN A 654 32.80 -22.90 -6.04
C ASN A 654 33.64 -21.78 -5.38
N GLU A 655 33.43 -21.51 -4.10
CA GLU A 655 34.30 -20.64 -3.30
C GLU A 655 35.54 -21.43 -2.83
N SER A 656 36.59 -20.73 -2.36
CA SER A 656 37.75 -21.44 -1.77
C SER A 656 37.29 -22.38 -0.65
N GLU A 657 37.91 -23.56 -0.56
CA GLU A 657 37.59 -24.60 0.42
C GLU A 657 37.48 -24.02 1.85
N GLU A 658 38.39 -23.10 2.21
CA GLU A 658 38.40 -22.38 3.49
C GLU A 658 37.15 -21.48 3.70
N THR A 659 36.69 -20.77 2.66
CA THR A 659 35.49 -19.93 2.72
C THR A 659 34.21 -20.77 2.76
N TYR A 660 34.17 -21.87 2.00
CA TYR A 660 33.10 -22.85 2.01
C TYR A 660 32.88 -23.42 3.41
N HIS A 661 33.96 -23.87 4.05
CA HIS A 661 33.91 -24.44 5.38
C HIS A 661 33.62 -23.39 6.46
N LEU A 662 34.15 -22.16 6.36
CA LEU A 662 33.81 -21.08 7.30
C LEU A 662 32.31 -20.74 7.28
N ARG A 663 31.66 -20.75 6.11
CA ARG A 663 30.22 -20.49 6.01
C ARG A 663 29.37 -21.63 6.54
N LEU A 664 29.73 -22.88 6.25
CA LEU A 664 29.09 -24.04 6.85
C LEU A 664 29.32 -24.06 8.37
N HIS A 665 30.53 -23.79 8.83
CA HIS A 665 30.87 -23.71 10.26
C HIS A 665 30.08 -22.62 10.97
N ALA A 666 29.97 -21.41 10.41
CA ALA A 666 29.15 -20.34 10.96
C ALA A 666 27.66 -20.72 11.01
N LEU A 667 27.18 -21.50 10.03
CA LEU A 667 25.83 -22.05 10.04
C LEU A 667 25.66 -23.03 11.21
N PHE A 668 26.50 -24.05 11.32
CA PHE A 668 26.38 -25.13 12.31
C PHE A 668 26.80 -24.75 13.73
N SER A 669 27.58 -23.68 13.89
CA SER A 669 27.99 -23.13 15.20
C SER A 669 26.93 -22.22 15.82
N HIS A 670 25.79 -22.00 15.13
CA HIS A 670 24.71 -21.18 15.67
C HIS A 670 24.09 -21.88 16.90
N PRO A 671 23.98 -21.22 18.06
CA PRO A 671 23.56 -21.85 19.33
C PRO A 671 22.14 -22.43 19.33
N GLU A 672 21.35 -22.13 18.29
CA GLU A 672 20.00 -22.68 18.09
C GLU A 672 19.97 -24.04 17.35
N ILE A 673 21.10 -24.50 16.80
CA ILE A 673 21.24 -25.86 16.24
C ILE A 673 21.56 -26.83 17.38
N ASN A 674 20.61 -26.93 18.30
CA ASN A 674 20.61 -27.96 19.31
C ASN A 674 19.84 -29.17 18.76
N ALA A 675 20.27 -30.39 19.07
CA ALA A 675 19.78 -31.64 18.45
C ALA A 675 18.24 -31.80 18.46
N LYS A 676 17.54 -31.10 19.36
CA LYS A 676 16.07 -31.07 19.48
C LYS A 676 15.35 -30.40 18.28
N ASN A 677 15.99 -29.46 17.58
CA ASN A 677 15.39 -28.79 16.42
C ASN A 677 15.58 -29.58 15.12
N LEU A 678 16.57 -30.48 15.07
CA LEU A 678 16.77 -31.43 13.97
C LEU A 678 15.70 -32.52 13.93
N THR A 679 15.08 -32.84 15.07
CA THR A 679 14.13 -33.96 15.20
C THR A 679 12.66 -33.64 14.89
N THR A 680 12.23 -32.37 14.90
CA THR A 680 10.79 -32.03 14.89
C THR A 680 10.30 -31.22 13.68
N GLY A 681 11.18 -30.75 12.81
CA GLY A 681 10.79 -29.94 11.64
C GLY A 681 11.56 -30.19 10.35
N PHE A 682 12.62 -31.00 10.37
CA PHE A 682 13.38 -31.30 9.16
C PHE A 682 12.73 -32.44 8.36
N LEU A 683 11.84 -32.02 7.46
CA LEU A 683 11.42 -32.81 6.31
C LEU A 683 12.66 -33.21 5.51
N LYS A 684 12.94 -34.53 5.43
CA LYS A 684 13.69 -35.23 4.35
C LYS A 684 14.67 -34.35 3.56
N ILE A 685 15.54 -33.63 4.25
CA ILE A 685 16.83 -33.30 3.65
C ILE A 685 17.53 -34.64 3.67
N ASP A 686 17.96 -35.09 2.49
CA ASP A 686 18.62 -36.37 2.31
C ASP A 686 19.61 -36.57 3.48
N MET A 687 19.42 -37.62 4.29
CA MET A 687 20.31 -37.85 5.44
C MET A 687 21.75 -38.02 4.95
N VAL A 688 21.92 -38.49 3.71
CA VAL A 688 23.21 -38.50 2.99
C VAL A 688 23.77 -37.09 2.85
N PHE A 689 22.95 -36.09 2.53
CA PHE A 689 23.35 -34.69 2.38
C PHE A 689 23.76 -34.00 3.69
N LEU A 690 23.07 -34.25 4.82
CA LEU A 690 23.53 -33.76 6.13
C LEU A 690 24.83 -34.46 6.54
N CYS A 691 24.96 -35.75 6.22
CA CYS A 691 26.18 -36.51 6.47
C CYS A 691 27.35 -36.01 5.62
N ASP A 692 27.16 -35.69 4.33
CA ASP A 692 28.20 -35.13 3.47
C ASP A 692 28.72 -33.79 4.03
N ILE A 693 27.82 -32.92 4.49
CA ILE A 693 28.18 -31.64 5.10
C ILE A 693 28.95 -31.82 6.42
N PHE A 694 28.55 -32.77 7.27
CA PHE A 694 29.26 -33.12 8.50
C PHE A 694 30.62 -33.76 8.22
N LEU A 695 30.71 -34.64 7.21
CA LEU A 695 31.94 -35.30 6.77
C LEU A 695 32.94 -34.30 6.18
N LEU A 696 32.46 -33.20 5.59
CA LEU A 696 33.28 -32.10 5.07
C LEU A 696 33.87 -31.21 6.17
N GLN A 697 33.28 -31.12 7.36
CA GLN A 697 33.86 -30.36 8.49
C GLN A 697 34.99 -31.10 9.21
N PHE A 698 35.01 -32.43 9.11
CA PHE A 698 35.94 -33.31 9.83
C PHE A 698 37.44 -33.12 9.45
N PRO A 699 37.80 -32.99 8.16
CA PRO A 699 39.20 -32.75 7.74
C PRO A 699 39.76 -31.43 8.27
N MET A 700 38.92 -30.40 8.39
CA MET A 700 39.33 -29.09 8.92
C MET A 700 39.60 -29.16 10.43
N MET A 701 38.72 -29.84 11.18
CA MET A 701 38.96 -30.10 12.60
C MET A 701 40.23 -30.93 12.79
N LEU A 702 40.48 -31.94 11.95
CA LEU A 702 41.71 -32.73 11.94
C LEU A 702 42.94 -31.88 11.64
N LYS A 703 42.89 -31.00 10.65
CA LYS A 703 44.00 -30.09 10.29
C LYS A 703 44.29 -29.09 11.41
N GLU A 704 43.27 -28.52 12.03
CA GLU A 704 43.44 -27.58 13.15
C GLU A 704 43.99 -28.29 14.40
N ILE A 705 43.60 -29.56 14.63
CA ILE A 705 44.21 -30.44 15.63
C ILE A 705 45.68 -30.73 15.28
N GLU A 706 46.00 -31.04 14.03
CA GLU A 706 47.38 -31.25 13.56
C GLU A 706 48.22 -29.98 13.72
N ASP A 707 47.67 -28.81 13.41
CA ASP A 707 48.36 -27.52 13.54
C ASP A 707 48.58 -27.15 15.01
N ILE A 708 47.64 -27.48 15.91
CA ILE A 708 47.84 -27.40 17.36
C ILE A 708 48.93 -28.38 17.82
N GLN A 709 48.93 -29.62 17.30
CA GLN A 709 49.95 -30.63 17.62
C GLN A 709 51.35 -30.25 17.11
N ARG A 710 51.44 -29.59 15.96
CA ARG A 710 52.68 -29.06 15.39
C ARG A 710 53.12 -27.73 16.01
N GLY A 711 52.34 -27.19 16.97
CA GLY A 711 52.62 -25.92 17.65
C GLY A 711 52.45 -24.67 16.76
N VAL A 712 51.78 -24.83 15.61
CA VAL A 712 51.54 -23.78 14.61
C VAL A 712 50.32 -22.93 15.00
N SER A 713 49.43 -23.46 15.84
CA SER A 713 48.22 -22.77 16.36
C SER A 713 48.12 -22.87 17.89
N ARG A 714 47.53 -21.86 18.54
CA ARG A 714 47.30 -21.85 20.01
C ARG A 714 46.01 -22.58 20.36
N PHE A 715 46.03 -23.30 21.50
CA PHE A 715 44.91 -24.06 22.04
C PHE A 715 43.62 -23.22 22.13
N ASN A 716 42.58 -23.63 21.40
CA ASN A 716 41.27 -22.98 21.41
C ASN A 716 40.24 -23.87 22.13
N PRO A 717 39.81 -23.52 23.37
CA PRO A 717 38.82 -24.29 24.14
C PRO A 717 37.47 -24.47 23.43
N MET A 718 37.17 -23.60 22.45
CA MET A 718 35.97 -23.71 21.63
C MET A 718 35.99 -24.95 20.75
N VAL A 719 37.16 -25.39 20.27
CA VAL A 719 37.35 -26.59 19.43
C VAL A 719 37.08 -27.89 20.21
N MET A 720 37.43 -27.92 21.51
CA MET A 720 37.15 -29.08 22.36
C MET A 720 35.66 -29.19 22.75
N ASN A 721 34.99 -28.05 23.00
CA ASN A 721 33.53 -28.04 23.16
C ASN A 721 32.81 -28.43 21.86
N GLN A 722 33.36 -28.07 20.70
CA GLN A 722 32.86 -28.48 19.38
C GLN A 722 32.98 -30.00 19.15
N LEU A 723 34.10 -30.61 19.53
CA LEU A 723 34.28 -32.08 19.45
C LEU A 723 33.25 -32.83 20.29
N ALA A 724 33.00 -32.39 21.53
CA ALA A 724 31.99 -32.99 22.41
C ALA A 724 30.55 -32.81 21.88
N PHE A 725 30.24 -31.65 21.28
CA PHE A 725 28.94 -31.37 20.67
C PHE A 725 28.72 -32.19 19.39
N SER A 726 29.77 -32.37 18.59
CA SER A 726 29.75 -33.19 17.38
C SER A 726 29.49 -34.66 17.68
N GLU A 727 30.03 -35.20 18.78
CA GLU A 727 29.84 -36.61 19.17
C GLU A 727 28.38 -36.89 19.59
N LEU A 728 27.74 -35.95 20.28
CA LEU A 728 26.32 -36.02 20.62
C LEU A 728 25.42 -35.91 19.37
N GLN A 729 25.75 -35.01 18.44
CA GLN A 729 25.05 -34.87 17.15
C GLN A 729 25.22 -36.11 16.27
N TYR A 730 26.42 -36.70 16.24
CA TYR A 730 26.71 -37.94 15.51
C TYR A 730 25.94 -39.13 16.06
N GLN A 731 25.84 -39.24 17.39
CA GLN A 731 25.08 -40.29 18.04
C GLN A 731 23.57 -40.15 17.74
N ASN A 732 23.04 -38.93 17.78
CA ASN A 732 21.66 -38.66 17.39
C ASN A 732 21.38 -38.97 15.91
N LEU A 733 22.32 -38.71 15.00
CA LEU A 733 22.22 -39.10 13.58
C LEU A 733 22.23 -40.62 13.38
N ILE A 734 23.08 -41.34 14.11
CA ILE A 734 23.10 -42.81 14.13
C ILE A 734 21.76 -43.36 14.66
N ASP A 735 21.20 -42.75 15.70
CA ASP A 735 19.96 -43.21 16.30
C ASP A 735 18.72 -42.86 15.43
N LEU A 736 18.77 -41.75 14.68
CA LEU A 736 17.81 -41.42 13.60
C LEU A 736 17.92 -42.36 12.39
N ALA A 737 19.14 -42.75 11.99
CA ALA A 737 19.36 -43.66 10.86
C ALA A 737 18.90 -45.10 11.17
N LYS A 738 18.87 -45.49 12.45
CA LYS A 738 18.32 -46.77 12.93
C LYS A 738 16.80 -46.80 12.97
N ALA A 739 16.12 -45.65 12.88
CA ALA A 739 14.66 -45.56 12.81
C ALA A 739 14.15 -45.80 11.37
N ASP A 740 14.26 -47.04 10.92
CA ASP A 740 13.46 -47.74 9.89
C ASP A 740 13.20 -47.12 8.49
N SER A 741 13.94 -46.11 8.01
CA SER A 741 13.75 -45.62 6.64
C SER A 741 14.99 -45.30 5.79
N TYR A 742 16.22 -45.52 6.28
CA TYR A 742 17.45 -45.20 5.54
C TYR A 742 18.58 -46.22 5.72
N LYS A 743 18.31 -47.50 5.43
CA LYS A 743 19.25 -48.62 5.64
C LYS A 743 20.56 -48.47 4.84
N GLU A 744 20.51 -47.93 3.63
CA GLU A 744 21.69 -47.70 2.78
C GLU A 744 22.55 -46.52 3.28
N ALA A 745 21.93 -45.42 3.72
CA ALA A 745 22.66 -44.31 4.35
C ALA A 745 23.31 -44.77 5.67
N ALA A 746 22.61 -45.59 6.46
CA ALA A 746 23.16 -46.18 7.68
C ALA A 746 24.40 -47.05 7.38
N GLN A 747 24.40 -47.83 6.30
CA GLN A 747 25.55 -48.65 5.89
C GLN A 747 26.74 -47.81 5.38
N SER A 748 26.50 -46.76 4.58
CA SER A 748 27.55 -45.82 4.18
C SER A 748 28.16 -45.09 5.38
N ILE A 749 27.33 -44.56 6.28
CA ILE A 749 27.78 -43.91 7.53
C ILE A 749 28.56 -44.90 8.38
N GLN A 750 28.08 -46.14 8.52
CA GLN A 750 28.74 -47.17 9.33
C GLN A 750 30.08 -47.63 8.73
N SER A 751 30.23 -47.64 7.40
CA SER A 751 31.49 -47.95 6.71
C SER A 751 32.54 -46.85 6.90
N VAL A 752 32.16 -45.58 6.75
CA VAL A 752 33.02 -44.41 7.01
C VAL A 752 33.40 -44.33 8.50
N VAL A 753 32.47 -44.68 9.39
CA VAL A 753 32.73 -44.78 10.82
C VAL A 753 33.70 -45.91 11.14
N LEU A 754 33.64 -47.07 10.46
CA LEU A 754 34.55 -48.18 10.68
C LEU A 754 35.97 -47.87 10.18
N GLU A 755 36.12 -47.31 8.98
CA GLU A 755 37.42 -46.88 8.45
C GLU A 755 38.10 -45.86 9.39
N ARG A 756 37.33 -44.92 9.94
CA ARG A 756 37.87 -43.86 10.81
C ARG A 756 37.92 -44.19 12.30
N LYS A 757 37.28 -45.28 12.75
CA LYS A 757 37.49 -45.82 14.11
C LYS A 757 38.93 -46.30 14.30
N ASN A 758 39.57 -46.74 13.23
CA ASN A 758 40.98 -47.12 13.23
C ASN A 758 41.90 -45.90 13.37
N GLU A 759 41.54 -44.73 12.81
CA GLU A 759 42.22 -43.45 13.07
C GLU A 759 41.96 -42.93 14.50
N LYS A 760 40.77 -43.20 15.06
CA LYS A 760 40.38 -42.85 16.44
C LYS A 760 41.22 -43.58 17.51
N ILE A 761 41.76 -44.77 17.20
CA ILE A 761 42.70 -45.50 18.08
C ILE A 761 44.03 -44.73 18.19
N LEU A 762 44.52 -44.19 17.07
CA LEU A 762 45.73 -43.37 17.02
C LEU A 762 45.61 -42.08 17.87
N LEU A 763 44.44 -41.43 17.84
CA LEU A 763 44.14 -40.24 18.64
C LEU A 763 43.99 -40.55 20.14
N LYS A 764 43.49 -41.73 20.50
CA LYS A 764 43.30 -42.15 21.90
C LYS A 764 44.64 -42.40 22.60
N ASP A 765 45.62 -42.94 21.88
CA ASP A 765 46.99 -43.14 22.36
C ASP A 765 47.72 -41.79 22.52
N THR A 766 47.43 -40.83 21.65
CA THR A 766 47.91 -39.44 21.75
C THR A 766 47.30 -38.70 22.96
N PHE A 767 46.04 -38.99 23.29
CA PHE A 767 45.34 -38.43 24.44
C PHE A 767 45.87 -38.94 25.79
N HIS A 768 46.35 -40.20 25.84
CA HIS A 768 47.05 -40.75 27.01
C HIS A 768 48.40 -40.06 27.25
N SER A 769 49.10 -39.67 26.18
CA SER A 769 50.32 -38.84 26.26
C SER A 769 50.04 -37.44 26.83
N TRP A 770 48.93 -36.82 26.44
CA TRP A 770 48.51 -35.50 26.95
C TRP A 770 48.05 -35.53 28.42
N SER A 771 47.30 -36.56 28.85
CA SER A 771 46.89 -36.67 30.26
C SER A 771 48.10 -36.80 31.19
N HIS A 772 49.17 -37.44 30.73
CA HIS A 772 50.42 -37.55 31.49
C HIS A 772 51.19 -36.22 31.55
N PHE A 773 51.18 -35.44 30.46
CA PHE A 773 51.77 -34.10 30.41
C PHE A 773 51.05 -33.11 31.35
N PHE A 774 49.72 -33.10 31.36
CA PHE A 774 48.93 -32.18 32.20
C PHE A 774 48.86 -32.58 33.68
N HIS A 775 49.13 -33.84 34.04
CA HIS A 775 49.21 -34.26 35.45
C HIS A 775 50.46 -33.74 36.19
N THR A 776 51.48 -33.23 35.48
CA THR A 776 52.75 -32.78 36.09
C THR A 776 52.83 -31.27 36.34
N GLN A 777 51.88 -30.46 35.85
CA GLN A 777 51.78 -29.05 36.21
C GLN A 777 50.47 -28.73 36.93
N LYS A 778 50.59 -28.20 38.16
CA LYS A 778 49.50 -27.73 39.00
C LYS A 778 48.63 -26.69 38.26
N SER A 779 47.45 -27.09 37.78
CA SER A 779 46.40 -26.13 37.40
C SER A 779 45.04 -26.52 37.99
N GLU A 780 44.84 -26.22 39.28
CA GLU A 780 43.54 -26.38 39.97
C GLU A 780 42.39 -25.61 39.29
N ARG A 781 42.70 -24.58 38.47
CA ARG A 781 41.71 -23.85 37.66
C ARG A 781 41.03 -24.71 36.58
N PHE A 782 41.69 -25.73 36.05
CA PHE A 782 41.13 -26.57 34.98
C PHE A 782 40.13 -27.59 35.53
N LEU A 783 40.42 -28.16 36.71
CA LEU A 783 39.52 -29.07 37.43
C LEU A 783 38.25 -28.36 37.93
N ALA A 784 38.32 -27.07 38.25
CA ALA A 784 37.16 -26.27 38.65
C ALA A 784 36.15 -26.08 37.50
N VAL A 785 36.62 -25.78 36.29
CA VAL A 785 35.76 -25.58 35.11
C VAL A 785 35.18 -26.91 34.61
N ALA A 786 35.95 -28.00 34.67
CA ALA A 786 35.46 -29.35 34.33
C ALA A 786 34.37 -29.83 35.31
N ARG A 787 34.53 -29.60 36.62
CA ARG A 787 33.51 -29.93 37.63
C ARG A 787 32.23 -29.11 37.48
N GLN A 788 32.34 -27.83 37.11
CA GLN A 788 31.17 -26.97 36.93
C GLN A 788 30.32 -27.38 35.71
N ASN A 789 30.95 -27.88 34.64
CA ASN A 789 30.25 -28.36 33.45
C ASN A 789 29.73 -29.80 33.59
N TYR A 790 30.39 -30.67 34.36
CA TYR A 790 29.92 -32.04 34.59
C TYR A 790 28.68 -32.09 35.51
N CYS A 791 28.56 -31.18 36.48
CA CYS A 791 27.40 -31.12 37.38
C CYS A 791 26.10 -30.65 36.70
N LEU A 792 26.17 -29.93 35.58
CA LEU A 792 24.98 -29.50 34.82
C LEU A 792 24.38 -30.63 33.95
N GLY A 793 25.13 -31.71 33.71
CA GLY A 793 24.68 -32.85 32.90
C GLY A 793 23.98 -33.98 33.67
N THR A 794 24.12 -34.03 35.00
CA THR A 794 23.59 -35.14 35.82
C THR A 794 22.48 -34.75 36.81
N CYS A 795 22.06 -33.48 36.87
CA CYS A 795 20.87 -33.07 37.64
C CYS A 795 19.55 -33.09 36.84
N ALA A 796 19.56 -33.63 35.63
CA ALA A 796 18.35 -33.91 34.85
C ALA A 796 18.39 -35.36 34.33
N LYS A 797 18.27 -36.31 35.24
CA LYS A 797 17.76 -37.66 34.98
C LYS A 797 16.81 -38.05 36.08
#